data_AF-A0A0E9MYH0-F1
#
_entry.id   AF-A0A0E9MYH0-F1
#
_cell.length_a   1.000
_cell.length_b   1.000
_cell.length_c   1.000
_cell.angle_alpha   90.00
_cell.angle_beta   90.00
_cell.angle_gamma   90.00
#
_symmetry.space_group_name_H-M   'P 1'
#
loop_
_entity.id
_entity.type
_entity.pdbx_description
1 polymer ?
#
loop_
_entity_poly.entity_id
_entity_poly.type
_entity_poly.pdbx_seq_one_letter_code
_entity_poly.pdbx_strand_id
1 'polypeptide(L)'
;MKIRALFLLGLLAFAIAGFAQQPPFYADIQAFKQLDRERKPEKNGILLIGSSSFTYWKDVNSYFPGYPITNRGFGGSSLPDLIRYADDIVDPYAPEQILIYCGENDFAGATDTLKAATVVNRFKTLYGILRAKAPQASIVYVSMKASPSRRKYFPKIKAANKAIADFLKTEKNTGFIDVFPIMLNANGQPKPEIFRADSLHMNEKGYAIWQKVFQPVLLQTPQVKFINDLLGKMTIEEKIGQLNLVVGGEATTGSVVSTGVEEKIKKGAVGGIFSVTSPDRVRKIQEIAMNNTRLKIPIIFGLDVIHGYKTIFPIPLGLSCSWDMALIESTARTAAQEASADGLNWTFSPMVDIARDPRWGRIAEGSGEDPFLGSAIARAMVKGYQGDDLQANNTLMACVKHYALYGAAEGGRDYNTVDMSHARMFNDYFPPYKAAVDAGVGTVMASFNDIDGIPATANKWLLTDVLRNQWGFNGLVVSDYTGVSEMIAHGIGDLQHVSAQALKAGLDMDMVSEGFLTTLGVSLKSGKVTEAEITEACRRVLEMKYRLGLFQDPYKYCDPNRAKTEIFTHTNRALARAAAARSSVLLKNNRSVLPLAKKGRIALVGPLANSRENLVGTWAVSADYAHPPVSLYTALQSAAGSAGLLYAKGANISEDSAYEARVSIFGKKMERDTRSAAVMIDEAVKAAAQADVVIAALGETAEMTGESSSRSLIGIPESQLALLRALKKTGKPVVVVLFTGRPLVLTELEPNADAILNVWFGGSEAAPAIADLLFGDANPSGKLTTSFPRNEGQIPIYYAHRNTGRPLEGEGFQKFRSNYLDVSNEPLYPFGYGLSYSNFTYGEVELSSKSLRGDQTLTATVTVTNTGKVVGEEVVQLYLRDVVASNTRPLKELKGFKKISLAPGASQKVSFTLTTQDLKFYNNELKYDWEAGAFVIFIGGDSKSAKGVSVQWEK
;
A
#
# COMPACT_ATOMS: atom_id res chain seq x y z
N MET A 1 25.24 38.01 -60.35
CA MET A 1 23.90 37.46 -60.71
C MET A 1 22.93 37.86 -59.59
N LYS A 2 21.68 38.33 -59.83
CA LYS A 2 20.46 37.54 -60.14
C LYS A 2 20.36 36.32 -59.21
N ILE A 3 19.36 36.11 -58.33
CA ILE A 3 17.93 36.53 -58.22
C ILE A 3 17.51 36.27 -56.72
N ARG A 4 16.55 36.91 -56.00
CA ARG A 4 15.46 37.91 -56.27
C ARG A 4 15.09 38.72 -54.97
N ALA A 5 13.93 39.39 -55.00
CA ALA A 5 13.09 40.04 -53.96
C ALA A 5 13.31 39.67 -52.46
N LEU A 6 13.23 40.57 -51.45
CA LEU A 6 12.48 41.84 -51.23
C LEU A 6 11.02 41.68 -50.73
N PHE A 7 10.80 41.92 -49.43
CA PHE A 7 9.52 42.28 -48.81
C PHE A 7 9.81 43.11 -47.55
N LEU A 8 9.05 44.19 -47.30
CA LEU A 8 9.28 45.10 -46.16
C LEU A 8 7.98 45.75 -45.68
N LEU A 9 7.88 45.98 -44.37
CA LEU A 9 6.77 46.57 -43.59
C LEU A 9 5.39 45.89 -43.68
N GLY A 10 4.89 45.53 -42.48
CA GLY A 10 3.53 45.06 -42.21
C GLY A 10 3.23 45.11 -40.71
N LEU A 11 3.71 46.16 -40.04
CA LEU A 11 3.86 46.21 -38.58
C LEU A 11 2.64 46.88 -37.90
N LEU A 12 1.50 46.20 -37.88
CA LEU A 12 0.47 46.36 -36.84
C LEU A 12 -0.53 45.19 -36.87
N ALA A 13 -0.45 44.29 -35.90
CA ALA A 13 -1.46 43.27 -35.64
C ALA A 13 -1.55 43.02 -34.13
N PHE A 14 -2.69 43.38 -33.53
CA PHE A 14 -2.97 43.11 -32.13
C PHE A 14 -3.11 41.59 -31.92
N ALA A 15 -2.23 40.99 -31.14
CA ALA A 15 -2.34 39.60 -30.72
C ALA A 15 -3.43 39.44 -29.64
N ILE A 16 -4.70 39.63 -30.02
CA ILE A 16 -5.85 39.21 -29.21
C ILE A 16 -5.87 37.68 -29.25
N ALA A 17 -5.14 37.06 -28.34
CA ALA A 17 -5.28 35.64 -28.03
C ALA A 17 -6.68 35.43 -27.44
N GLY A 18 -7.65 35.15 -28.30
CA GLY A 18 -9.02 34.89 -27.89
C GLY A 18 -9.05 33.68 -26.96
N PHE A 19 -9.48 33.90 -25.72
CA PHE A 19 -9.80 32.81 -24.80
C PHE A 19 -10.93 31.99 -25.42
N ALA A 20 -10.59 30.85 -26.02
CA ALA A 20 -11.56 29.87 -26.49
C ALA A 20 -12.38 29.40 -25.28
N GLN A 21 -13.64 29.84 -25.21
CA GLN A 21 -14.52 29.55 -24.09
C GLN A 21 -14.68 28.03 -23.96
N GLN A 22 -14.28 27.47 -22.82
CA GLN A 22 -14.33 26.02 -22.60
C GLN A 22 -15.78 25.51 -22.77
N PRO A 23 -15.98 24.35 -23.41
CA PRO A 23 -17.31 23.80 -23.62
C PRO A 23 -18.00 23.48 -22.27
N PRO A 24 -19.35 23.53 -22.20
CA PRO A 24 -20.08 23.21 -20.97
C PRO A 24 -19.64 21.88 -20.36
N PHE A 25 -19.46 21.84 -19.04
CA PHE A 25 -19.03 20.68 -18.25
C PHE A 25 -17.60 20.16 -18.52
N TYR A 26 -16.73 20.92 -19.20
CA TYR A 26 -15.33 20.52 -19.43
C TYR A 26 -14.59 20.12 -18.15
N ALA A 27 -14.83 20.84 -17.03
CA ALA A 27 -14.21 20.54 -15.74
C ALA A 27 -14.62 19.17 -15.17
N ASP A 28 -15.90 18.78 -15.25
CA ASP A 28 -16.38 17.46 -14.83
C ASP A 28 -15.67 16.34 -15.61
N ILE A 29 -15.50 16.55 -16.93
CA ILE A 29 -14.86 15.57 -17.82
C ILE A 29 -13.35 15.46 -17.56
N GLN A 30 -12.67 16.56 -17.24
CA GLN A 30 -11.27 16.50 -16.79
C GLN A 30 -11.13 15.82 -15.43
N ALA A 31 -12.11 15.95 -14.53
CA ALA A 31 -12.13 15.20 -13.27
C ALA A 31 -12.26 13.69 -13.50
N PHE A 32 -13.11 13.25 -14.45
CA PHE A 32 -13.19 11.85 -14.85
C PHE A 32 -11.87 11.34 -15.45
N LYS A 33 -11.29 12.07 -16.40
CA LYS A 33 -9.97 11.75 -16.99
C LYS A 33 -8.83 11.71 -15.97
N GLN A 34 -8.94 12.49 -14.89
CA GLN A 34 -7.98 12.42 -13.79
C GLN A 34 -8.19 11.16 -12.96
N LEU A 35 -9.43 10.86 -12.58
CA LEU A 35 -9.81 9.65 -11.85
C LEU A 35 -9.38 8.38 -12.59
N ASP A 36 -9.58 8.31 -13.92
CA ASP A 36 -9.21 7.16 -14.76
C ASP A 36 -7.69 7.00 -14.97
N ARG A 37 -6.90 8.05 -14.71
CA ARG A 37 -5.42 8.01 -14.70
C ARG A 37 -4.87 7.60 -13.32
N GLU A 38 -5.53 8.00 -12.24
CA GLU A 38 -5.19 7.58 -10.87
C GLU A 38 -5.64 6.13 -10.58
N ARG A 39 -6.80 5.74 -11.11
CA ARG A 39 -7.41 4.41 -10.98
C ARG A 39 -7.76 3.91 -12.38
N LYS A 40 -7.09 2.86 -12.85
CA LYS A 40 -7.46 2.25 -14.15
C LYS A 40 -8.96 1.89 -14.12
N PRO A 41 -9.77 2.37 -15.07
CA PRO A 41 -11.21 2.14 -15.06
C PRO A 41 -11.54 0.64 -15.12
N GLU A 42 -12.51 0.22 -14.32
CA GLU A 42 -13.03 -1.15 -14.35
C GLU A 42 -13.69 -1.41 -15.71
N LYS A 43 -13.18 -2.42 -16.43
CA LYS A 43 -13.62 -2.74 -17.78
C LYS A 43 -14.76 -3.73 -17.80
N ASN A 44 -15.54 -3.72 -18.87
CA ASN A 44 -16.66 -4.64 -19.11
C ASN A 44 -17.80 -4.50 -18.08
N GLY A 45 -17.79 -3.44 -17.27
CA GLY A 45 -18.80 -3.17 -16.25
C GLY A 45 -20.07 -2.51 -16.77
N ILE A 46 -20.87 -2.01 -15.83
CA ILE A 46 -22.07 -1.21 -16.08
C ILE A 46 -21.71 0.28 -15.94
N LEU A 47 -21.94 1.06 -16.97
CA LEU A 47 -21.60 2.48 -17.03
C LEU A 47 -22.87 3.35 -16.96
N LEU A 48 -22.95 4.24 -15.97
CA LEU A 48 -24.03 5.24 -15.87
C LEU A 48 -23.56 6.59 -16.42
N ILE A 49 -24.09 7.01 -17.58
CA ILE A 49 -23.82 8.33 -18.17
C ILE A 49 -25.06 9.22 -18.14
N GLY A 50 -24.87 10.51 -17.88
CA GLY A 50 -26.00 11.42 -17.75
C GLY A 50 -25.74 12.64 -16.89
N SER A 51 -26.82 13.08 -16.25
CA SER A 51 -26.95 14.34 -15.54
C SER A 51 -26.85 14.21 -14.02
N SER A 52 -27.00 15.34 -13.33
CA SER A 52 -26.98 15.53 -11.88
C SER A 52 -27.78 14.53 -11.06
N SER A 53 -28.83 13.89 -11.58
CA SER A 53 -29.53 12.85 -10.80
C SER A 53 -28.72 11.56 -10.67
N PHE A 54 -27.78 11.28 -11.58
CA PHE A 54 -26.73 10.27 -11.38
C PHE A 54 -25.57 10.82 -10.55
N THR A 55 -25.13 12.07 -10.77
CA THR A 55 -24.05 12.69 -9.96
C THR A 55 -24.39 12.76 -8.46
N TYR A 56 -25.66 13.02 -8.13
CA TYR A 56 -26.16 13.06 -6.76
C TYR A 56 -26.60 11.70 -6.21
N TRP A 57 -26.53 10.62 -7.01
CA TRP A 57 -26.63 9.24 -6.52
C TRP A 57 -25.29 8.85 -5.90
N LYS A 58 -24.99 9.43 -4.73
CA LYS A 58 -23.84 9.06 -3.93
C LYS A 58 -23.88 7.56 -3.64
N ASP A 59 -22.69 6.96 -3.66
CA ASP A 59 -22.45 5.58 -3.24
C ASP A 59 -23.38 4.57 -3.96
N VAL A 60 -23.58 4.73 -5.27
CA VAL A 60 -24.47 3.89 -6.10
C VAL A 60 -24.22 2.39 -5.93
N ASN A 61 -22.98 1.97 -5.69
CA ASN A 61 -22.62 0.58 -5.43
C ASN A 61 -23.25 0.01 -4.14
N SER A 62 -23.54 0.85 -3.14
CA SER A 62 -24.30 0.43 -1.94
C SER A 62 -25.77 0.10 -2.24
N TYR A 63 -26.33 0.67 -3.33
CA TYR A 63 -27.67 0.33 -3.81
C TYR A 63 -27.66 -0.94 -4.69
N PHE A 64 -26.51 -1.32 -5.25
CA PHE A 64 -26.37 -2.48 -6.13
C PHE A 64 -25.12 -3.31 -5.78
N PRO A 65 -25.04 -3.88 -4.56
CA PRO A 65 -23.85 -4.59 -4.11
C PRO A 65 -23.50 -5.77 -5.03
N GLY A 66 -22.20 -5.91 -5.33
CA GLY A 66 -21.63 -6.86 -6.28
C GLY A 66 -21.70 -6.42 -7.75
N TYR A 67 -22.58 -5.50 -8.15
CA TYR A 67 -22.65 -5.03 -9.54
C TYR A 67 -21.48 -4.07 -9.84
N PRO A 68 -20.70 -4.29 -10.93
CA PRO A 68 -19.54 -3.46 -11.28
C PRO A 68 -19.99 -2.14 -11.92
N ILE A 69 -20.52 -1.21 -11.11
CA ILE A 69 -21.09 0.05 -11.61
C ILE A 69 -20.07 1.19 -11.54
N THR A 70 -19.74 1.74 -12.70
CA THR A 70 -19.02 2.99 -12.84
C THR A 70 -19.99 4.14 -13.12
N ASN A 71 -20.10 5.09 -12.18
CA ASN A 71 -20.91 6.29 -12.34
C ASN A 71 -20.10 7.43 -12.98
N ARG A 72 -20.61 7.97 -14.10
CA ARG A 72 -20.08 9.11 -14.86
C ARG A 72 -21.21 10.08 -15.24
N GLY A 73 -22.17 10.27 -14.33
CA GLY A 73 -23.13 11.37 -14.41
C GLY A 73 -22.46 12.72 -14.07
N PHE A 74 -22.62 13.74 -14.92
CA PHE A 74 -22.00 15.05 -14.76
C PHE A 74 -22.99 16.22 -14.95
N GLY A 75 -22.82 17.28 -14.14
CA GLY A 75 -23.49 18.57 -14.28
C GLY A 75 -25.00 18.56 -14.54
N GLY A 76 -25.51 19.64 -15.14
CA GLY A 76 -26.88 19.74 -15.64
C GLY A 76 -27.03 19.18 -17.06
N SER A 77 -26.30 18.12 -17.40
CA SER A 77 -26.07 17.71 -18.79
C SER A 77 -27.35 17.26 -19.53
N SER A 78 -27.28 17.40 -20.86
CA SER A 78 -28.32 17.05 -21.83
C SER A 78 -27.76 16.11 -22.91
N LEU A 79 -28.61 15.52 -23.75
CA LEU A 79 -28.16 14.58 -24.80
C LEU A 79 -27.07 15.17 -25.73
N PRO A 80 -27.12 16.45 -26.16
CA PRO A 80 -26.02 17.12 -26.87
C PRO A 80 -24.67 17.14 -26.15
N ASP A 81 -24.65 17.12 -24.81
CA ASP A 81 -23.42 17.13 -24.03
C ASP A 81 -22.83 15.71 -23.91
N LEU A 82 -23.68 14.69 -23.77
CA LEU A 82 -23.26 13.29 -23.88
C LEU A 82 -22.76 12.96 -25.29
N ILE A 83 -23.33 13.57 -26.33
CA ILE A 83 -22.81 13.48 -27.71
C ILE A 83 -21.43 14.13 -27.82
N ARG A 84 -21.23 15.31 -27.20
CA ARG A 84 -19.95 16.03 -27.24
C ARG A 84 -18.80 15.27 -26.57
N TYR A 85 -19.09 14.57 -25.49
CA TYR A 85 -18.08 13.88 -24.67
C TYR A 85 -18.14 12.35 -24.77
N ALA A 86 -18.79 11.80 -25.80
CA ALA A 86 -18.98 10.36 -25.94
C ALA A 86 -17.65 9.57 -25.94
N ASP A 87 -16.59 10.12 -26.52
CA ASP A 87 -15.23 9.55 -26.47
C ASP A 87 -14.74 9.48 -25.02
N ASP A 88 -14.85 10.60 -24.31
CA ASP A 88 -14.30 10.81 -22.97
C ASP A 88 -15.04 10.03 -21.87
N ILE A 89 -16.34 9.77 -22.03
CA ILE A 89 -17.19 9.14 -21.00
C ILE A 89 -17.53 7.68 -21.29
N VAL A 90 -17.06 7.08 -22.39
CA VAL A 90 -17.39 5.69 -22.77
C VAL A 90 -16.15 4.85 -23.09
N ASP A 91 -15.25 5.37 -23.92
CA ASP A 91 -14.10 4.60 -24.42
C ASP A 91 -13.16 4.07 -23.32
N PRO A 92 -12.90 4.78 -22.18
CA PRO A 92 -12.05 4.25 -21.12
C PRO A 92 -12.57 2.95 -20.49
N TYR A 93 -13.89 2.78 -20.42
CA TYR A 93 -14.56 1.74 -19.62
C TYR A 93 -14.88 0.45 -20.40
N ALA A 94 -14.91 0.51 -21.74
CA ALA A 94 -15.33 -0.62 -22.60
C ALA A 94 -16.53 -1.42 -22.04
N PRO A 95 -17.67 -0.76 -21.74
CA PRO A 95 -18.71 -1.33 -20.88
C PRO A 95 -19.55 -2.41 -21.58
N GLU A 96 -20.02 -3.41 -20.84
CA GLU A 96 -21.01 -4.38 -21.34
C GLU A 96 -22.45 -3.86 -21.24
N GLN A 97 -22.69 -2.83 -20.41
CA GLN A 97 -23.98 -2.13 -20.34
C GLN A 97 -23.81 -0.63 -20.10
N ILE A 98 -24.63 0.19 -20.77
CA ILE A 98 -24.66 1.65 -20.62
C ILE A 98 -26.07 2.08 -20.23
N LEU A 99 -26.22 2.72 -19.06
CA LEU A 99 -27.46 3.37 -18.62
C LEU A 99 -27.37 4.88 -18.88
N ILE A 100 -28.40 5.43 -19.51
CA ILE A 100 -28.45 6.82 -19.98
C ILE A 100 -29.54 7.60 -19.24
N TYR A 101 -29.19 8.68 -18.54
CA TYR A 101 -30.16 9.61 -17.93
C TYR A 101 -29.75 11.09 -18.08
N CYS A 102 -30.17 11.73 -19.18
CA CYS A 102 -30.15 13.20 -19.29
C CYS A 102 -31.36 13.84 -18.60
N GLY A 103 -32.49 13.13 -18.55
CA GLY A 103 -33.67 13.56 -17.81
C GLY A 103 -34.32 14.83 -18.36
N GLU A 104 -35.03 15.51 -17.48
CA GLU A 104 -35.81 16.71 -17.78
C GLU A 104 -34.95 17.90 -18.27
N ASN A 105 -33.62 17.80 -18.19
CA ASN A 105 -32.68 18.80 -18.70
C ASN A 105 -32.75 18.94 -20.23
N ASP A 106 -33.11 17.88 -20.97
CA ASP A 106 -33.31 17.96 -22.42
C ASP A 106 -34.41 18.95 -22.86
N PHE A 107 -35.28 19.37 -21.93
CA PHE A 107 -36.27 20.44 -22.14
C PHE A 107 -35.99 21.73 -21.34
N ALA A 108 -35.06 21.72 -20.38
CA ALA A 108 -34.77 22.87 -19.54
C ALA A 108 -33.67 23.76 -20.15
N GLY A 109 -33.86 25.08 -20.14
CA GLY A 109 -32.95 26.04 -20.80
C GLY A 109 -33.13 26.14 -22.32
N ALA A 110 -33.87 25.21 -22.95
CA ALA A 110 -34.35 25.38 -24.30
C ALA A 110 -35.55 26.36 -24.36
N THR A 111 -35.74 27.00 -25.51
CA THR A 111 -36.95 27.79 -25.79
C THR A 111 -38.20 26.90 -25.71
N ASP A 112 -39.33 27.47 -25.29
CA ASP A 112 -40.58 26.71 -25.13
C ASP A 112 -41.12 26.11 -26.46
N THR A 113 -40.52 26.44 -27.61
CA THR A 113 -40.77 25.83 -28.93
C THR A 113 -40.16 24.43 -29.10
N LEU A 114 -39.22 23.99 -28.25
CA LEU A 114 -38.54 22.69 -28.40
C LEU A 114 -39.56 21.53 -28.36
N LYS A 115 -39.51 20.65 -29.37
CA LYS A 115 -40.44 19.53 -29.55
C LYS A 115 -39.85 18.21 -29.05
N ALA A 116 -40.72 17.29 -28.63
CA ALA A 116 -40.32 15.93 -28.22
C ALA A 116 -39.49 15.20 -29.31
N ALA A 117 -39.85 15.36 -30.59
CA ALA A 117 -39.10 14.81 -31.71
C ALA A 117 -37.63 15.28 -31.77
N THR A 118 -37.31 16.50 -31.30
CA THR A 118 -35.92 16.99 -31.26
C THR A 118 -35.09 16.24 -30.22
N VAL A 119 -35.69 15.91 -29.06
CA VAL A 119 -35.07 15.08 -28.02
C VAL A 119 -34.90 13.64 -28.49
N VAL A 120 -35.91 13.07 -29.16
CA VAL A 120 -35.84 11.73 -29.78
C VAL A 120 -34.72 11.65 -30.82
N ASN A 121 -34.58 12.67 -31.68
CA ASN A 121 -33.51 12.69 -32.68
C ASN A 121 -32.12 12.83 -32.05
N ARG A 122 -31.96 13.65 -31.01
CA ARG A 122 -30.71 13.71 -30.21
C ARG A 122 -30.39 12.35 -29.58
N PHE A 123 -31.40 11.67 -29.03
CA PHE A 123 -31.21 10.32 -28.49
C PHE A 123 -30.76 9.32 -29.56
N LYS A 124 -31.37 9.36 -30.76
CA LYS A 124 -30.94 8.53 -31.90
C LYS A 124 -29.50 8.82 -32.34
N THR A 125 -29.07 10.08 -32.33
CA THR A 125 -27.68 10.46 -32.60
C THR A 125 -26.73 9.87 -31.55
N LEU A 126 -27.05 10.02 -30.27
CA LEU A 126 -26.25 9.42 -29.18
C LEU A 126 -26.22 7.89 -29.30
N TYR A 127 -27.36 7.24 -29.50
CA TYR A 127 -27.46 5.80 -29.69
C TYR A 127 -26.58 5.29 -30.84
N GLY A 128 -26.54 6.00 -31.98
CA GLY A 128 -25.65 5.64 -33.09
C GLY A 128 -24.17 5.71 -32.71
N ILE A 129 -23.75 6.73 -31.97
CA ILE A 129 -22.37 6.87 -31.48
C ILE A 129 -22.04 5.76 -30.47
N LEU A 130 -22.92 5.50 -29.50
CA LEU A 130 -22.72 4.45 -28.49
C LEU A 130 -22.69 3.05 -29.12
N ARG A 131 -23.55 2.77 -30.09
CA ARG A 131 -23.58 1.48 -30.81
C ARG A 131 -22.39 1.30 -31.75
N ALA A 132 -21.76 2.38 -32.22
CA ALA A 132 -20.48 2.30 -32.94
C ALA A 132 -19.29 2.05 -31.99
N LYS A 133 -19.27 2.68 -30.81
CA LYS A 133 -18.21 2.54 -29.80
C LYS A 133 -18.24 1.22 -29.04
N ALA A 134 -19.43 0.76 -28.65
CA ALA A 134 -19.66 -0.45 -27.87
C ALA A 134 -20.70 -1.35 -28.55
N PRO A 135 -20.36 -2.01 -29.68
CA PRO A 135 -21.34 -2.70 -30.53
C PRO A 135 -22.22 -3.72 -29.81
N GLN A 136 -21.65 -4.49 -28.87
CA GLN A 136 -22.36 -5.55 -28.15
C GLN A 136 -23.11 -5.07 -26.91
N ALA A 137 -22.80 -3.88 -26.39
CA ALA A 137 -23.26 -3.43 -25.07
C ALA A 137 -24.79 -3.30 -24.99
N SER A 138 -25.36 -3.59 -23.82
CA SER A 138 -26.77 -3.34 -23.53
C SER A 138 -26.98 -1.83 -23.33
N ILE A 139 -27.76 -1.16 -24.20
CA ILE A 139 -28.01 0.29 -24.12
C ILE A 139 -29.38 0.54 -23.51
N VAL A 140 -29.40 1.04 -22.28
CA VAL A 140 -30.62 1.22 -21.47
C VAL A 140 -30.89 2.71 -21.27
N TYR A 141 -32.06 3.19 -21.73
CA TYR A 141 -32.48 4.56 -21.44
C TYR A 141 -33.36 4.60 -20.20
N VAL A 142 -33.01 5.45 -19.23
CA VAL A 142 -33.83 5.76 -18.06
C VAL A 142 -34.74 6.92 -18.44
N SER A 143 -36.06 6.72 -18.33
CA SER A 143 -37.04 7.72 -18.73
C SER A 143 -36.83 9.05 -17.98
N MET A 144 -37.16 10.19 -18.60
CA MET A 144 -37.21 11.47 -17.90
C MET A 144 -38.27 11.38 -16.78
N LYS A 145 -37.94 11.80 -15.55
CA LYS A 145 -38.79 11.61 -14.36
C LYS A 145 -39.78 12.75 -14.12
N ALA A 146 -40.75 12.49 -13.25
CA ALA A 146 -41.80 13.43 -12.88
C ALA A 146 -41.34 14.47 -11.82
N SER A 147 -40.29 15.25 -12.08
CA SER A 147 -39.83 16.28 -11.12
C SER A 147 -40.83 17.42 -10.92
N PRO A 148 -41.20 17.80 -9.68
CA PRO A 148 -42.17 18.88 -9.43
C PRO A 148 -41.75 20.23 -10.07
N SER A 149 -40.47 20.60 -9.98
CA SER A 149 -39.91 21.81 -10.62
C SER A 149 -40.00 21.83 -12.16
N ARG A 150 -40.31 20.70 -12.79
CA ARG A 150 -40.38 20.52 -14.25
C ARG A 150 -41.80 20.20 -14.74
N ARG A 151 -42.83 20.35 -13.89
CA ARG A 151 -44.24 20.01 -14.19
C ARG A 151 -44.78 20.59 -15.50
N LYS A 152 -44.34 21.79 -15.92
CA LYS A 152 -44.75 22.39 -17.21
C LYS A 152 -44.33 21.58 -18.46
N TYR A 153 -43.32 20.73 -18.35
CA TYR A 153 -42.83 19.90 -19.45
C TYR A 153 -43.46 18.50 -19.51
N PHE A 154 -44.30 18.10 -18.55
CA PHE A 154 -44.81 16.72 -18.43
C PHE A 154 -45.48 16.17 -19.71
N PRO A 155 -46.26 16.93 -20.51
CA PRO A 155 -46.78 16.44 -21.79
C PRO A 155 -45.68 16.12 -22.81
N LYS A 156 -44.64 16.98 -22.90
CA LYS A 156 -43.48 16.77 -23.79
C LYS A 156 -42.62 15.60 -23.33
N ILE A 157 -42.40 15.48 -22.02
CA ILE A 157 -41.69 14.37 -21.37
C ILE A 157 -42.39 13.04 -21.67
N LYS A 158 -43.71 12.92 -21.43
CA LYS A 158 -44.47 11.69 -21.74
C LYS A 158 -44.37 11.29 -23.22
N ALA A 159 -44.50 12.27 -24.13
CA ALA A 159 -44.38 12.02 -25.57
C ALA A 159 -42.98 11.56 -25.97
N ALA A 160 -41.92 12.18 -25.45
CA ALA A 160 -40.54 11.79 -25.74
C ALA A 160 -40.14 10.46 -25.08
N ASN A 161 -40.53 10.22 -23.82
CA ASN A 161 -40.35 8.93 -23.13
C ASN A 161 -40.97 7.80 -23.95
N LYS A 162 -42.24 7.94 -24.38
CA LYS A 162 -42.90 6.94 -25.22
C LYS A 162 -42.17 6.73 -26.56
N ALA A 163 -41.80 7.79 -27.25
CA ALA A 163 -41.12 7.69 -28.55
C ALA A 163 -39.70 7.08 -28.45
N ILE A 164 -38.98 7.31 -27.35
CA ILE A 164 -37.69 6.65 -27.07
C ILE A 164 -37.91 5.17 -26.72
N ALA A 165 -38.90 4.85 -25.87
CA ALA A 165 -39.26 3.47 -25.53
C ALA A 165 -39.70 2.65 -26.75
N ASP A 166 -40.50 3.24 -27.64
CA ASP A 166 -40.98 2.58 -28.86
C ASP A 166 -39.87 2.41 -29.90
N PHE A 167 -38.90 3.34 -29.97
CA PHE A 167 -37.68 3.15 -30.76
C PHE A 167 -36.79 2.04 -30.20
N LEU A 168 -36.55 2.00 -28.89
CA LEU A 168 -35.67 0.99 -28.29
C LEU A 168 -36.20 -0.45 -28.39
N LYS A 169 -37.49 -0.63 -28.69
CA LYS A 169 -38.09 -1.94 -29.04
C LYS A 169 -37.78 -2.44 -30.45
N THR A 170 -37.37 -1.56 -31.38
CA THR A 170 -36.96 -1.97 -32.74
C THR A 170 -35.47 -2.30 -32.82
N GLU A 171 -34.71 -1.99 -31.77
CA GLU A 171 -33.27 -2.17 -31.67
C GLU A 171 -32.89 -3.49 -30.98
N LYS A 172 -31.62 -3.89 -31.10
CA LYS A 172 -31.04 -5.04 -30.39
C LYS A 172 -30.21 -4.57 -29.19
N ASN A 173 -30.13 -5.41 -28.16
CA ASN A 173 -29.38 -5.19 -26.92
C ASN A 173 -29.72 -3.81 -26.32
N THR A 174 -31.00 -3.60 -26.04
CA THR A 174 -31.58 -2.33 -25.60
C THR A 174 -32.60 -2.52 -24.47
N GLY A 175 -32.76 -1.50 -23.64
CA GLY A 175 -33.73 -1.50 -22.54
C GLY A 175 -34.31 -0.11 -22.25
N PHE A 176 -35.44 -0.06 -21.56
CA PHE A 176 -36.09 1.18 -21.15
C PHE A 176 -36.62 1.05 -19.72
N ILE A 177 -36.15 1.91 -18.80
CA ILE A 177 -36.58 1.93 -17.39
C ILE A 177 -37.53 3.12 -17.21
N ASP A 178 -38.83 2.87 -17.07
CA ASP A 178 -39.82 3.93 -16.88
C ASP A 178 -39.94 4.37 -15.41
N VAL A 179 -39.14 5.35 -15.03
CA VAL A 179 -39.17 6.00 -13.71
C VAL A 179 -40.24 7.09 -13.59
N PHE A 180 -40.89 7.51 -14.69
CA PHE A 180 -41.92 8.56 -14.63
C PHE A 180 -43.15 8.17 -13.79
N PRO A 181 -43.83 7.02 -14.00
CA PRO A 181 -45.06 6.69 -13.28
C PRO A 181 -44.81 6.34 -11.81
N ILE A 182 -43.72 5.65 -11.48
CA ILE A 182 -43.43 5.22 -10.10
C ILE A 182 -43.16 6.39 -9.14
N MET A 183 -42.74 7.55 -9.66
CA MET A 183 -42.53 8.78 -8.89
C MET A 183 -43.80 9.62 -8.71
N LEU A 184 -44.94 9.20 -9.26
CA LEU A 184 -46.25 9.80 -9.01
C LEU A 184 -46.95 9.15 -7.83
N ASN A 185 -47.84 9.92 -7.19
CA ASN A 185 -48.87 9.43 -6.28
C ASN A 185 -50.16 9.05 -7.05
N ALA A 186 -51.16 8.50 -6.35
CA ALA A 186 -52.43 8.07 -6.94
C ALA A 186 -53.17 9.17 -7.71
N ASN A 187 -52.95 10.44 -7.35
CA ASN A 187 -53.57 11.61 -8.00
C ASN A 187 -52.76 12.09 -9.23
N GLY A 188 -51.80 11.31 -9.72
CA GLY A 188 -50.96 11.65 -10.87
C GLY A 188 -50.00 12.82 -10.64
N GLN A 189 -49.76 13.20 -9.38
CA GLN A 189 -48.83 14.28 -9.01
C GLN A 189 -47.51 13.69 -8.49
N PRO A 190 -46.37 14.39 -8.67
CA PRO A 190 -45.10 13.98 -8.08
C PRO A 190 -45.23 13.80 -6.57
N LYS A 191 -44.63 12.72 -6.05
CA LYS A 191 -44.41 12.48 -4.61
C LYS A 191 -43.43 13.52 -4.07
N PRO A 192 -43.81 14.53 -3.27
CA PRO A 192 -42.85 15.52 -2.76
C PRO A 192 -41.80 14.90 -1.83
N GLU A 193 -42.16 13.84 -1.09
CA GLU A 193 -41.36 13.22 -0.03
C GLU A 193 -40.13 12.44 -0.52
N ILE A 194 -39.96 12.27 -1.83
CA ILE A 194 -38.81 11.58 -2.46
C ILE A 194 -37.82 12.54 -3.15
N PHE A 195 -38.08 13.85 -3.14
CA PHE A 195 -37.19 14.89 -3.67
C PHE A 195 -36.45 15.64 -2.55
N ARG A 196 -35.45 16.44 -2.94
CA ARG A 196 -34.82 17.46 -2.10
C ARG A 196 -35.62 18.76 -2.16
N ALA A 197 -35.25 19.75 -1.35
CA ALA A 197 -35.88 21.08 -1.33
C ALA A 197 -35.89 21.77 -2.72
N ASP A 198 -34.93 21.47 -3.59
CA ASP A 198 -34.88 21.95 -4.98
C ASP A 198 -36.02 21.44 -5.89
N SER A 199 -36.82 20.46 -5.42
CA SER A 199 -37.92 19.84 -6.18
C SER A 199 -37.50 19.27 -7.54
N LEU A 200 -36.23 18.84 -7.68
CA LEU A 200 -35.62 18.33 -8.91
C LEU A 200 -34.80 17.05 -8.68
N HIS A 201 -33.94 17.05 -7.67
CA HIS A 201 -33.07 15.93 -7.33
C HIS A 201 -33.71 15.06 -6.23
N MET A 202 -33.31 13.79 -6.17
CA MET A 202 -33.89 12.83 -5.23
C MET A 202 -33.19 12.85 -3.87
N ASN A 203 -33.94 12.53 -2.83
CA ASN A 203 -33.39 12.07 -1.56
C ASN A 203 -33.24 10.53 -1.59
N GLU A 204 -32.73 9.94 -0.50
CA GLU A 204 -32.51 8.49 -0.36
C GLU A 204 -33.77 7.65 -0.68
N LYS A 205 -34.97 8.13 -0.31
CA LYS A 205 -36.23 7.43 -0.61
C LYS A 205 -36.54 7.40 -2.11
N GLY A 206 -36.11 8.43 -2.85
CA GLY A 206 -36.20 8.44 -4.32
C GLY A 206 -35.21 7.48 -4.97
N TYR A 207 -33.96 7.45 -4.49
CA TYR A 207 -32.96 6.50 -4.97
C TYR A 207 -33.30 5.04 -4.64
N ALA A 208 -33.89 4.76 -3.47
CA ALA A 208 -34.42 3.45 -3.11
C ALA A 208 -35.66 3.02 -3.93
N ILE A 209 -36.34 3.96 -4.61
CA ILE A 209 -37.36 3.63 -5.63
C ILE A 209 -36.69 3.31 -6.97
N TRP A 210 -35.67 4.08 -7.39
CA TRP A 210 -34.91 3.81 -8.62
C TRP A 210 -34.18 2.46 -8.56
N GLN A 211 -33.52 2.15 -7.44
CA GLN A 211 -32.88 0.87 -7.15
C GLN A 211 -33.76 -0.33 -7.57
N LYS A 212 -35.02 -0.35 -7.14
CA LYS A 212 -35.98 -1.44 -7.35
C LYS A 212 -36.37 -1.66 -8.82
N VAL A 213 -36.25 -0.64 -9.68
CA VAL A 213 -36.55 -0.75 -11.12
C VAL A 213 -35.30 -0.79 -12.00
N PHE A 214 -34.14 -0.42 -11.46
CA PHE A 214 -32.84 -0.60 -12.11
C PHE A 214 -32.34 -2.04 -11.94
N GLN A 215 -32.36 -2.58 -10.71
CA GLN A 215 -31.76 -3.88 -10.37
C GLN A 215 -32.22 -5.06 -11.24
N PRO A 216 -33.50 -5.17 -11.69
CA PRO A 216 -33.93 -6.24 -12.60
C PRO A 216 -33.45 -6.08 -14.06
N VAL A 217 -32.91 -4.91 -14.42
CA VAL A 217 -32.47 -4.52 -15.76
C VAL A 217 -30.93 -4.37 -15.83
N LEU A 218 -30.27 -4.30 -14.68
CA LEU A 218 -28.80 -4.31 -14.59
C LEU A 218 -28.23 -5.64 -15.09
N LEU A 219 -27.15 -5.57 -15.84
CA LEU A 219 -26.43 -6.73 -16.35
C LEU A 219 -25.82 -7.52 -15.19
N GLN A 220 -26.28 -8.76 -15.02
CA GLN A 220 -25.65 -9.70 -14.09
C GLN A 220 -24.48 -10.37 -14.80
N THR A 221 -23.25 -9.99 -14.43
CA THR A 221 -22.04 -10.71 -14.84
C THR A 221 -22.10 -12.17 -14.31
N PRO A 222 -21.34 -13.11 -14.89
CA PRO A 222 -21.32 -14.50 -14.41
C PRO A 222 -21.00 -14.62 -12.91
N GLN A 223 -20.14 -13.75 -12.37
CA GLN A 223 -19.88 -13.62 -10.95
C GLN A 223 -21.12 -13.15 -10.18
N VAL A 224 -21.69 -12.00 -10.54
CA VAL A 224 -22.86 -11.42 -9.84
C VAL A 224 -24.02 -12.40 -9.78
N LYS A 225 -24.30 -13.08 -10.90
CA LYS A 225 -25.33 -14.10 -10.95
C LYS A 225 -25.00 -15.28 -10.03
N PHE A 226 -23.81 -15.87 -10.16
CA PHE A 226 -23.39 -17.01 -9.35
C PHE A 226 -23.46 -16.73 -7.84
N ILE A 227 -22.98 -15.57 -7.41
CA ILE A 227 -22.94 -15.16 -6.01
C ILE A 227 -24.36 -14.91 -5.47
N ASN A 228 -25.24 -14.25 -6.25
CA ASN A 228 -26.63 -14.08 -5.85
C ASN A 228 -27.40 -15.42 -5.81
N ASP A 229 -27.19 -16.30 -6.80
CA ASP A 229 -27.75 -17.64 -6.85
C ASP A 229 -27.23 -18.53 -5.72
N LEU A 230 -26.04 -18.26 -5.14
CA LEU A 230 -25.50 -18.96 -3.98
C LEU A 230 -26.05 -18.39 -2.66
N LEU A 231 -25.97 -17.07 -2.47
CA LEU A 231 -26.50 -16.37 -1.29
C LEU A 231 -28.00 -16.63 -1.08
N GLY A 232 -28.79 -16.72 -2.16
CA GLY A 232 -30.21 -17.05 -2.12
C GLY A 232 -30.52 -18.50 -1.72
N LYS A 233 -29.51 -19.37 -1.61
CA LYS A 233 -29.64 -20.75 -1.11
C LYS A 233 -29.15 -20.91 0.33
N MET A 234 -28.46 -19.92 0.91
CA MET A 234 -27.77 -20.01 2.21
C MET A 234 -28.69 -19.68 3.39
N THR A 235 -28.54 -20.41 4.51
CA THR A 235 -29.14 -20.02 5.80
C THR A 235 -28.35 -18.87 6.43
N ILE A 236 -28.90 -18.24 7.48
CA ILE A 236 -28.19 -17.21 8.24
C ILE A 236 -26.90 -17.77 8.86
N GLU A 237 -26.94 -19.00 9.37
CA GLU A 237 -25.83 -19.68 10.00
C GLU A 237 -24.70 -19.98 9.01
N GLU A 238 -25.04 -20.37 7.77
CA GLU A 238 -24.05 -20.55 6.70
C GLU A 238 -23.45 -19.21 6.24
N LYS A 239 -24.26 -18.12 6.20
CA LYS A 239 -23.77 -16.76 5.89
C LYS A 239 -22.79 -16.26 6.96
N ILE A 240 -23.15 -16.40 8.24
CA ILE A 240 -22.28 -16.11 9.39
C ILE A 240 -21.03 -17.00 9.36
N GLY A 241 -21.17 -18.27 9.02
CA GLY A 241 -20.07 -19.22 8.90
C GLY A 241 -19.00 -18.81 7.88
N GLN A 242 -19.38 -18.09 6.81
CA GLN A 242 -18.41 -17.52 5.87
C GLN A 242 -17.59 -16.38 6.45
N LEU A 243 -18.04 -15.73 7.52
CA LEU A 243 -17.34 -14.60 8.13
C LEU A 243 -16.28 -15.05 9.15
N ASN A 244 -16.18 -16.35 9.45
CA ASN A 244 -15.26 -16.91 10.45
C ASN A 244 -13.91 -17.30 9.83
N LEU A 245 -12.81 -16.82 10.40
CA LEU A 245 -11.43 -17.15 10.02
C LEU A 245 -10.68 -17.76 11.21
N VAL A 246 -10.35 -19.05 11.12
CA VAL A 246 -9.75 -19.82 12.23
C VAL A 246 -8.28 -20.17 11.96
N VAL A 247 -7.49 -20.33 13.03
CA VAL A 247 -6.10 -20.80 12.92
C VAL A 247 -6.05 -22.32 12.90
N GLY A 248 -5.23 -22.92 12.04
CA GLY A 248 -5.14 -24.37 11.85
C GLY A 248 -3.89 -25.01 12.45
N GLY A 249 -3.90 -25.29 13.76
CA GLY A 249 -2.82 -25.98 14.48
C GLY A 249 -2.43 -25.25 15.76
N GLU A 250 -1.18 -25.44 16.21
CA GLU A 250 -0.60 -24.63 17.27
C GLU A 250 -0.30 -23.21 16.75
N ALA A 251 -0.72 -22.19 17.50
CA ALA A 251 -0.54 -20.79 17.13
C ALA A 251 0.95 -20.40 17.21
N THR A 252 1.52 -20.00 16.06
CA THR A 252 2.86 -19.36 16.01
C THR A 252 2.77 -17.84 16.10
N THR A 253 1.62 -17.28 15.72
CA THR A 253 1.23 -15.87 15.87
C THR A 253 -0.03 -15.82 16.75
N GLY A 254 -0.13 -14.80 17.61
CA GLY A 254 -1.19 -14.69 18.62
C GLY A 254 -1.13 -15.75 19.73
N SER A 255 -2.05 -15.67 20.70
CA SER A 255 -2.05 -16.50 21.92
C SER A 255 -3.24 -17.46 22.07
N VAL A 256 -4.23 -17.39 21.17
CA VAL A 256 -5.50 -18.12 21.27
C VAL A 256 -5.63 -19.12 20.12
N VAL A 257 -5.59 -20.43 20.40
CA VAL A 257 -5.78 -21.48 19.39
C VAL A 257 -7.26 -21.77 19.11
N SER A 258 -7.64 -21.88 17.84
CA SER A 258 -9.00 -22.27 17.44
C SER A 258 -9.26 -23.76 17.70
N THR A 259 -10.27 -24.07 18.51
CA THR A 259 -10.65 -25.45 18.86
C THR A 259 -11.76 -26.00 17.97
N GLY A 260 -11.82 -27.33 17.80
CA GLY A 260 -12.92 -28.01 17.11
C GLY A 260 -13.05 -27.73 15.60
N VAL A 261 -11.97 -27.29 14.94
CA VAL A 261 -11.97 -26.78 13.55
C VAL A 261 -12.61 -27.75 12.56
N GLU A 262 -12.31 -29.05 12.60
CA GLU A 262 -12.90 -30.03 11.68
C GLU A 262 -14.43 -30.10 11.77
N GLU A 263 -14.98 -30.09 12.99
CA GLU A 263 -16.43 -30.10 13.22
C GLU A 263 -17.09 -28.78 12.85
N LYS A 264 -16.35 -27.66 12.90
CA LYS A 264 -16.82 -26.36 12.39
C LYS A 264 -16.86 -26.36 10.86
N ILE A 265 -15.86 -26.94 10.18
CA ILE A 265 -15.86 -27.10 8.71
C ILE A 265 -17.06 -27.94 8.27
N LYS A 266 -17.29 -29.12 8.88
CA LYS A 266 -18.43 -29.99 8.54
C LYS A 266 -19.79 -29.29 8.69
N LYS A 267 -19.90 -28.33 9.60
CA LYS A 267 -21.10 -27.49 9.83
C LYS A 267 -21.20 -26.26 8.92
N GLY A 268 -20.23 -26.02 8.04
CA GLY A 268 -20.17 -24.82 7.19
C GLY A 268 -19.79 -23.54 7.95
N ALA A 269 -19.28 -23.66 9.19
CA ALA A 269 -19.00 -22.57 10.12
C ALA A 269 -17.57 -21.99 9.99
N VAL A 270 -16.95 -22.14 8.81
CA VAL A 270 -15.59 -21.67 8.50
C VAL A 270 -15.57 -21.07 7.09
N GLY A 271 -15.16 -19.81 6.99
CA GLY A 271 -14.98 -19.09 5.73
C GLY A 271 -13.55 -19.22 5.20
N GLY A 272 -12.57 -19.05 6.09
CA GLY A 272 -11.15 -19.19 5.80
C GLY A 272 -10.39 -19.88 6.93
N ILE A 273 -9.18 -20.35 6.62
CA ILE A 273 -8.23 -20.89 7.58
C ILE A 273 -6.86 -20.25 7.32
N PHE A 274 -6.07 -20.01 8.36
CA PHE A 274 -4.68 -19.60 8.20
C PHE A 274 -3.71 -20.49 9.00
N SER A 275 -2.42 -20.35 8.67
CA SER A 275 -1.31 -21.15 9.22
C SER A 275 -1.38 -22.65 8.91
N VAL A 276 -2.09 -23.06 7.85
CA VAL A 276 -2.01 -24.40 7.27
C VAL A 276 -1.30 -24.36 5.92
N THR A 277 -0.28 -25.20 5.79
CA THR A 277 0.59 -25.34 4.62
C THR A 277 0.78 -26.82 4.27
N SER A 278 1.48 -27.10 3.17
CA SER A 278 1.53 -28.38 2.42
C SER A 278 0.27 -28.69 1.61
N PRO A 279 0.38 -28.97 0.29
CA PRO A 279 -0.75 -29.29 -0.59
C PRO A 279 -1.62 -30.42 -0.07
N ASP A 280 -1.04 -31.49 0.49
CA ASP A 280 -1.80 -32.64 0.99
C ASP A 280 -2.64 -32.32 2.22
N ARG A 281 -2.19 -31.37 3.07
CA ARG A 281 -2.93 -30.93 4.26
C ARG A 281 -4.07 -29.99 3.86
N VAL A 282 -3.76 -28.99 3.04
CA VAL A 282 -4.74 -28.04 2.48
C VAL A 282 -5.82 -28.80 1.70
N ARG A 283 -5.43 -29.77 0.86
CA ARG A 283 -6.34 -30.61 0.08
C ARG A 283 -7.31 -31.39 0.96
N LYS A 284 -6.83 -32.10 1.99
CA LYS A 284 -7.70 -32.89 2.89
C LYS A 284 -8.73 -32.02 3.61
N ILE A 285 -8.33 -30.81 4.04
CA ILE A 285 -9.24 -29.85 4.67
C ILE A 285 -10.28 -29.34 3.67
N GLN A 286 -9.87 -29.05 2.43
CA GLN A 286 -10.80 -28.67 1.35
C GLN A 286 -11.74 -29.84 1.00
N GLU A 287 -11.27 -31.08 0.95
CA GLU A 287 -12.08 -32.27 0.69
C GLU A 287 -13.17 -32.46 1.76
N ILE A 288 -12.92 -32.13 3.04
CA ILE A 288 -13.95 -32.12 4.09
C ILE A 288 -15.02 -31.04 3.79
N ALA A 289 -14.63 -29.83 3.40
CA ALA A 289 -15.58 -28.78 3.00
C ALA A 289 -16.44 -29.19 1.79
N MET A 290 -15.83 -29.83 0.78
CA MET A 290 -16.50 -30.26 -0.46
C MET A 290 -17.37 -31.52 -0.31
N ASN A 291 -17.08 -32.38 0.68
CA ASN A 291 -17.79 -33.65 0.87
C ASN A 291 -18.81 -33.63 2.02
N ASN A 292 -18.58 -32.85 3.08
CA ASN A 292 -19.42 -32.87 4.28
C ASN A 292 -20.36 -31.67 4.43
N THR A 293 -20.17 -30.57 3.68
CA THR A 293 -21.08 -29.40 3.76
C THR A 293 -22.21 -29.45 2.72
N ARG A 294 -23.35 -28.83 3.06
CA ARG A 294 -24.56 -28.81 2.23
C ARG A 294 -24.38 -28.06 0.92
N LEU A 295 -23.66 -26.94 0.93
CA LEU A 295 -23.48 -26.06 -0.23
C LEU A 295 -22.10 -26.16 -0.90
N LYS A 296 -21.17 -26.94 -0.32
CA LYS A 296 -19.84 -27.22 -0.90
C LYS A 296 -19.06 -25.94 -1.25
N ILE A 297 -19.06 -24.99 -0.32
CA ILE A 297 -18.34 -23.72 -0.46
C ILE A 297 -16.87 -23.94 -0.06
N PRO A 298 -15.88 -23.64 -0.91
CA PRO A 298 -14.48 -23.85 -0.62
C PRO A 298 -13.95 -22.88 0.45
N ILE A 299 -12.87 -23.27 1.12
CA ILE A 299 -12.14 -22.50 2.13
C ILE A 299 -11.01 -21.70 1.49
N ILE A 300 -10.77 -20.48 1.99
CA ILE A 300 -9.59 -19.64 1.67
C ILE A 300 -8.43 -20.02 2.60
N PHE A 301 -7.20 -20.09 2.10
CA PHE A 301 -6.01 -20.48 2.89
C PHE A 301 -4.99 -19.34 2.94
N GLY A 302 -4.81 -18.77 4.14
CA GLY A 302 -3.98 -17.59 4.42
C GLY A 302 -2.68 -17.88 5.19
N LEU A 303 -1.68 -17.01 5.03
CA LEU A 303 -0.47 -16.96 5.86
C LEU A 303 0.18 -15.57 5.81
N ASP A 304 0.95 -15.21 6.83
CA ASP A 304 1.90 -14.10 6.78
C ASP A 304 3.12 -14.43 5.88
N VAL A 305 2.99 -14.21 4.57
CA VAL A 305 4.08 -14.37 3.58
C VAL A 305 4.79 -13.03 3.37
N ILE A 306 5.27 -12.44 4.46
CA ILE A 306 5.63 -11.01 4.55
C ILE A 306 6.79 -10.61 3.62
N HIS A 307 7.88 -11.37 3.64
CA HIS A 307 9.08 -11.11 2.83
C HIS A 307 9.71 -12.43 2.30
N GLY A 308 8.87 -13.39 1.93
CA GLY A 308 9.29 -14.71 1.43
C GLY A 308 8.42 -15.85 1.93
N TYR A 309 8.67 -17.07 1.44
CA TYR A 309 8.03 -18.30 1.93
C TYR A 309 9.06 -19.29 2.47
N LYS A 310 9.80 -19.98 1.59
CA LYS A 310 10.99 -20.78 1.97
C LYS A 310 12.27 -20.05 1.57
N THR A 311 12.27 -19.45 0.39
CA THR A 311 13.21 -18.37 0.07
C THR A 311 12.77 -17.15 0.85
N ILE A 312 13.63 -16.68 1.77
CA ILE A 312 13.39 -15.48 2.56
C ILE A 312 14.25 -14.35 2.00
N PHE A 313 13.60 -13.24 1.66
CA PHE A 313 14.23 -11.97 1.25
C PHE A 313 14.56 -11.13 2.48
N PRO A 314 15.26 -9.98 2.36
CA PRO A 314 15.43 -9.06 3.47
C PRO A 314 14.07 -8.64 4.07
N ILE A 315 14.03 -8.41 5.38
CA ILE A 315 12.85 -7.85 6.05
C ILE A 315 12.38 -6.57 5.32
N PRO A 316 11.06 -6.26 5.29
CA PRO A 316 10.53 -5.17 4.46
C PRO A 316 11.23 -3.82 4.64
N LEU A 317 11.60 -3.43 5.87
CA LEU A 317 12.35 -2.19 6.10
C LEU A 317 13.72 -2.20 5.40
N GLY A 318 14.43 -3.32 5.47
CA GLY A 318 15.68 -3.52 4.73
C GLY A 318 15.46 -3.53 3.22
N LEU A 319 14.50 -4.31 2.75
CA LEU A 319 14.15 -4.40 1.32
C LEU A 319 13.73 -3.03 0.73
N SER A 320 13.02 -2.20 1.50
CA SER A 320 12.67 -0.83 1.11
C SER A 320 13.90 0.04 0.82
N CYS A 321 15.02 -0.21 1.53
CA CYS A 321 16.28 0.48 1.31
C CYS A 321 16.95 0.12 -0.03
N SER A 322 16.43 -0.82 -0.82
CA SER A 322 16.88 -1.05 -2.19
C SER A 322 16.48 0.08 -3.16
N TRP A 323 15.36 0.77 -2.91
CA TRP A 323 14.71 1.75 -3.79
C TRP A 323 14.48 1.25 -5.23
N ASP A 324 14.35 -0.07 -5.42
CA ASP A 324 14.14 -0.72 -6.71
C ASP A 324 12.78 -1.43 -6.72
N MET A 325 11.78 -0.79 -7.33
CA MET A 325 10.40 -1.30 -7.32
C MET A 325 10.26 -2.58 -8.14
N ALA A 326 11.11 -2.81 -9.15
CA ALA A 326 11.08 -4.02 -9.96
C ALA A 326 11.69 -5.22 -9.20
N LEU A 327 12.73 -4.98 -8.40
CA LEU A 327 13.25 -5.96 -7.44
C LEU A 327 12.16 -6.33 -6.42
N ILE A 328 11.46 -5.34 -5.84
CA ILE A 328 10.41 -5.56 -4.84
C ILE A 328 9.21 -6.35 -5.41
N GLU A 329 8.73 -5.97 -6.60
CA GLU A 329 7.69 -6.73 -7.32
C GLU A 329 8.15 -8.18 -7.59
N SER A 330 9.42 -8.38 -7.95
CA SER A 330 10.01 -9.71 -8.16
C SER A 330 10.05 -10.54 -6.86
N THR A 331 10.42 -9.94 -5.72
CA THR A 331 10.43 -10.67 -4.43
C THR A 331 9.03 -11.12 -4.01
N ALA A 332 8.02 -10.26 -4.16
CA ALA A 332 6.63 -10.62 -3.90
C ALA A 332 6.09 -11.65 -4.91
N ARG A 333 6.49 -11.58 -6.18
CA ARG A 333 6.15 -12.57 -7.22
C ARG A 333 6.70 -13.95 -6.91
N THR A 334 7.96 -14.06 -6.48
CA THR A 334 8.57 -15.32 -6.05
C THR A 334 7.94 -15.83 -4.76
N ALA A 335 7.70 -14.96 -3.77
CA ALA A 335 7.02 -15.35 -2.52
C ALA A 335 5.61 -15.93 -2.79
N ALA A 336 4.85 -15.32 -3.71
CA ALA A 336 3.56 -15.85 -4.16
C ALA A 336 3.68 -17.18 -4.91
N GLN A 337 4.67 -17.33 -5.80
CA GLN A 337 4.91 -18.60 -6.51
C GLN A 337 5.18 -19.75 -5.52
N GLU A 338 6.09 -19.54 -4.55
CA GLU A 338 6.41 -20.57 -3.56
C GLU A 338 5.23 -20.92 -2.64
N ALA A 339 4.53 -19.91 -2.10
CA ALA A 339 3.42 -20.12 -1.18
C ALA A 339 2.19 -20.75 -1.88
N SER A 340 1.89 -20.33 -3.11
CA SER A 340 0.78 -20.89 -3.91
C SER A 340 1.06 -22.31 -4.41
N ALA A 341 2.34 -22.68 -4.56
CA ALA A 341 2.76 -24.05 -4.82
C ALA A 341 2.54 -24.97 -3.59
N ASP A 342 2.51 -24.41 -2.37
CA ASP A 342 2.34 -25.16 -1.12
C ASP A 342 0.89 -25.15 -0.56
N GLY A 343 -0.08 -24.70 -1.37
CA GLY A 343 -1.52 -24.72 -1.06
C GLY A 343 -2.15 -23.38 -0.66
N LEU A 344 -1.37 -22.32 -0.45
CA LEU A 344 -1.89 -21.01 -0.02
C LEU A 344 -2.52 -20.24 -1.19
N ASN A 345 -3.48 -19.36 -0.89
CA ASN A 345 -4.12 -18.49 -1.89
C ASN A 345 -4.40 -17.06 -1.39
N TRP A 346 -4.07 -16.76 -0.14
CA TRP A 346 -4.16 -15.44 0.47
C TRP A 346 -2.91 -15.16 1.30
N THR A 347 -2.45 -13.92 1.36
CA THR A 347 -1.39 -13.49 2.28
C THR A 347 -1.72 -12.21 3.02
N PHE A 348 -1.31 -12.15 4.28
CA PHE A 348 -1.42 -10.98 5.15
C PHE A 348 -0.28 -9.97 4.89
N SER A 349 -0.13 -9.56 3.63
CA SER A 349 0.94 -8.69 3.13
C SER A 349 0.47 -7.89 1.90
N PRO A 350 0.92 -6.63 1.68
CA PRO A 350 1.96 -5.90 2.41
C PRO A 350 1.50 -5.21 3.70
N MET A 351 2.38 -5.18 4.70
CA MET A 351 2.35 -4.19 5.76
C MET A 351 2.88 -2.85 5.20
N VAL A 352 2.17 -1.75 5.41
CA VAL A 352 2.48 -0.44 4.79
C VAL A 352 2.38 0.74 5.77
N ASP A 353 2.36 0.46 7.07
CA ASP A 353 2.21 1.48 8.11
C ASP A 353 3.43 2.42 8.09
N ILE A 354 3.18 3.72 7.93
CA ILE A 354 4.21 4.75 8.09
C ILE A 354 4.61 4.79 9.57
N ALA A 355 5.91 4.65 9.83
CA ALA A 355 6.46 4.68 11.18
C ALA A 355 7.47 5.82 11.31
N ARG A 356 7.34 6.61 12.38
CA ARG A 356 8.27 7.70 12.76
C ARG A 356 8.83 7.52 14.18
N ASP A 357 8.57 6.35 14.76
CA ASP A 357 9.06 5.95 16.08
C ASP A 357 9.83 4.62 15.98
N PRO A 358 11.17 4.65 15.97
CA PRO A 358 11.98 3.45 15.85
C PRO A 358 11.98 2.54 17.10
N ARG A 359 11.31 2.93 18.20
CA ARG A 359 11.13 2.05 19.37
C ARG A 359 10.20 0.88 19.02
N TRP A 360 9.19 1.13 18.19
CA TRP A 360 8.18 0.15 17.77
C TRP A 360 8.83 -1.02 17.02
N GLY A 361 8.50 -2.26 17.41
CA GLY A 361 9.12 -3.45 16.82
C GLY A 361 8.73 -3.68 15.36
N ARG A 362 7.49 -3.38 15.01
CA ARG A 362 6.89 -3.63 13.68
C ARG A 362 7.38 -2.68 12.58
N ILE A 363 8.23 -1.70 12.89
CA ILE A 363 8.90 -0.87 11.86
C ILE A 363 9.70 -1.75 10.86
N ALA A 364 10.16 -2.92 11.29
CA ALA A 364 10.80 -3.94 10.46
C ALA A 364 9.90 -4.46 9.30
N GLU A 365 8.58 -4.50 9.51
CA GLU A 365 7.58 -4.96 8.54
C GLU A 365 7.15 -3.86 7.55
N GLY A 366 7.42 -2.59 7.88
CA GLY A 366 7.03 -1.44 7.08
C GLY A 366 8.06 -1.03 6.02
N SER A 367 7.94 0.20 5.54
CA SER A 367 8.85 0.79 4.54
C SER A 367 9.38 2.17 4.93
N GLY A 368 9.50 2.41 6.24
CA GLY A 368 10.06 3.63 6.81
C GLY A 368 9.05 4.77 6.99
N GLU A 369 9.53 6.01 6.83
CA GLU A 369 8.82 7.22 7.29
C GLU A 369 8.13 8.05 6.19
N ASP A 370 8.26 7.62 4.93
CA ASP A 370 7.87 8.40 3.75
C ASP A 370 6.62 7.89 3.01
N PRO A 371 5.57 8.71 2.85
CA PRO A 371 4.33 8.30 2.17
C PRO A 371 4.50 7.99 0.69
N PHE A 372 5.41 8.65 -0.03
CA PHE A 372 5.58 8.47 -1.48
C PHE A 372 6.25 7.14 -1.80
N LEU A 373 7.36 6.83 -1.11
CA LEU A 373 8.08 5.57 -1.24
C LEU A 373 7.24 4.40 -0.70
N GLY A 374 6.59 4.56 0.46
CA GLY A 374 5.63 3.57 0.98
C GLY A 374 4.50 3.29 -0.02
N SER A 375 3.96 4.31 -0.68
CA SER A 375 2.96 4.14 -1.76
C SER A 375 3.51 3.43 -3.00
N ALA A 376 4.78 3.64 -3.35
CA ALA A 376 5.41 2.95 -4.47
C ALA A 376 5.63 1.46 -4.17
N ILE A 377 6.08 1.14 -2.96
CA ILE A 377 6.30 -0.22 -2.48
C ILE A 377 4.97 -0.97 -2.31
N ALA A 378 3.94 -0.32 -1.75
CA ALA A 378 2.59 -0.89 -1.65
C ALA A 378 2.06 -1.37 -3.01
N ARG A 379 2.22 -0.55 -4.07
CA ARG A 379 1.86 -0.93 -5.44
C ARG A 379 2.69 -2.11 -5.95
N ALA A 380 4.01 -2.08 -5.78
CA ALA A 380 4.90 -3.15 -6.23
C ALA A 380 4.62 -4.50 -5.53
N MET A 381 4.37 -4.50 -4.23
CA MET A 381 4.04 -5.69 -3.46
C MET A 381 2.68 -6.26 -3.87
N VAL A 382 1.61 -5.44 -3.91
CA VAL A 382 0.28 -5.89 -4.36
C VAL A 382 0.32 -6.43 -5.79
N LYS A 383 1.04 -5.77 -6.69
CA LYS A 383 1.26 -6.24 -8.07
C LYS A 383 2.01 -7.57 -8.11
N GLY A 384 3.08 -7.69 -7.32
CA GLY A 384 3.92 -8.89 -7.22
C GLY A 384 3.16 -10.10 -6.70
N TYR A 385 2.32 -9.96 -5.67
CA TYR A 385 1.49 -11.07 -5.20
C TYR A 385 0.37 -11.45 -6.21
N GLN A 386 -0.44 -10.46 -6.63
CA GLN A 386 -1.69 -10.70 -7.34
C GLN A 386 -1.54 -10.90 -8.86
N GLY A 387 -0.42 -10.48 -9.47
CA GLY A 387 -0.20 -10.60 -10.92
C GLY A 387 -1.09 -9.66 -11.74
N ASP A 388 -1.66 -10.17 -12.85
CA ASP A 388 -2.75 -9.52 -13.60
C ASP A 388 -4.06 -10.33 -13.55
N ASP A 389 -4.03 -11.54 -12.99
CA ASP A 389 -5.18 -12.45 -12.86
C ASP A 389 -5.06 -13.28 -11.57
N LEU A 390 -5.97 -13.02 -10.62
CA LEU A 390 -6.07 -13.78 -9.35
C LEU A 390 -6.57 -15.22 -9.53
N GLN A 391 -7.03 -15.61 -10.73
CA GLN A 391 -7.37 -17.00 -11.02
C GLN A 391 -6.15 -17.85 -11.42
N ALA A 392 -4.99 -17.24 -11.70
CA ALA A 392 -3.77 -17.98 -11.98
C ALA A 392 -3.22 -18.67 -10.72
N ASN A 393 -2.96 -19.97 -10.80
CA ASN A 393 -2.59 -20.81 -9.66
C ASN A 393 -1.24 -20.47 -8.99
N ASN A 394 -0.45 -19.58 -9.58
CA ASN A 394 0.81 -19.08 -9.05
C ASN A 394 0.70 -17.70 -8.38
N THR A 395 -0.52 -17.20 -8.15
CA THR A 395 -0.83 -15.92 -7.50
C THR A 395 -1.36 -16.10 -6.08
N LEU A 396 -1.29 -15.03 -5.30
CA LEU A 396 -1.98 -14.90 -4.01
C LEU A 396 -2.84 -13.65 -4.02
N MET A 397 -4.00 -13.71 -3.40
CA MET A 397 -4.71 -12.52 -2.96
C MET A 397 -3.88 -11.78 -1.90
N ALA A 398 -3.70 -10.47 -2.07
CA ALA A 398 -2.95 -9.64 -1.12
C ALA A 398 -3.86 -9.01 -0.07
N CYS A 399 -3.28 -8.66 1.08
CA CYS A 399 -3.95 -7.99 2.19
C CYS A 399 -3.10 -6.82 2.67
N VAL A 400 -3.56 -5.59 2.45
CA VAL A 400 -2.84 -4.42 2.97
C VAL A 400 -3.13 -4.27 4.47
N LYS A 401 -2.07 -4.15 5.28
CA LYS A 401 -2.15 -4.05 6.74
C LYS A 401 -1.24 -2.95 7.31
N HIS A 402 -1.49 -2.40 8.50
CA HIS A 402 -2.64 -2.61 9.38
C HIS A 402 -3.48 -1.32 9.35
N TYR A 403 -4.67 -1.38 8.75
CA TYR A 403 -5.50 -0.23 8.45
C TYR A 403 -6.23 0.25 9.72
N ALA A 404 -5.82 1.35 10.38
CA ALA A 404 -4.83 2.33 9.93
C ALA A 404 -4.04 2.99 11.08
N LEU A 405 -2.99 3.71 10.66
CA LEU A 405 -2.16 4.61 11.49
C LEU A 405 -1.25 3.89 12.49
N TYR A 406 -1.16 2.56 12.44
CA TYR A 406 -0.64 1.75 13.55
C TYR A 406 0.81 2.08 13.95
N GLY A 407 1.66 2.47 12.98
CA GLY A 407 3.03 2.95 13.20
C GLY A 407 3.18 4.32 13.89
N ALA A 408 2.09 4.89 14.43
CA ALA A 408 2.07 6.06 15.29
C ALA A 408 1.80 5.76 16.78
N ALA A 409 1.74 4.48 17.19
CA ALA A 409 1.41 4.06 18.55
C ALA A 409 2.26 4.76 19.62
N GLU A 410 1.59 5.29 20.66
CA GLU A 410 2.22 6.18 21.65
C GLU A 410 3.47 5.57 22.31
N GLY A 411 4.54 6.37 22.37
CA GLY A 411 5.84 5.95 22.92
C GLY A 411 6.56 4.86 22.12
N GLY A 412 6.06 4.52 20.92
CA GLY A 412 6.56 3.40 20.12
C GLY A 412 6.39 2.05 20.82
N ARG A 413 5.34 1.92 21.65
CA ARG A 413 4.92 0.65 22.24
C ARG A 413 3.84 0.04 21.37
N ASP A 414 3.99 -1.23 21.02
CA ASP A 414 3.00 -1.97 20.24
C ASP A 414 1.61 -1.98 20.89
N TYR A 415 0.56 -2.12 20.06
CA TYR A 415 -0.86 -2.06 20.44
C TYR A 415 -1.35 -0.76 21.13
N ASN A 416 -0.48 0.22 21.35
CA ASN A 416 -0.80 1.41 22.15
C ASN A 416 -1.64 2.45 21.39
N THR A 417 -2.29 3.37 22.13
CA THR A 417 -3.15 4.43 21.59
C THR A 417 -2.51 5.24 20.46
N VAL A 418 -3.34 5.69 19.51
CA VAL A 418 -2.95 6.54 18.37
C VAL A 418 -3.89 7.74 18.26
N ASP A 419 -3.34 8.95 18.43
CA ASP A 419 -4.03 10.21 18.13
C ASP A 419 -3.31 10.97 17.00
N MET A 420 -4.08 11.57 16.10
CA MET A 420 -3.64 12.65 15.21
C MET A 420 -4.82 13.34 14.51
N SER A 421 -4.67 14.61 14.16
CA SER A 421 -5.62 15.30 13.28
C SER A 421 -5.80 14.59 11.93
N HIS A 422 -7.03 14.57 11.37
CA HIS A 422 -7.31 13.98 10.05
C HIS A 422 -6.42 14.56 8.93
N ALA A 423 -6.10 15.85 8.98
CA ALA A 423 -5.18 16.47 8.01
C ALA A 423 -3.75 15.89 8.06
N ARG A 424 -3.32 15.34 9.20
CA ARG A 424 -2.10 14.50 9.27
C ARG A 424 -2.36 13.12 8.68
N MET A 425 -3.46 12.45 9.03
CA MET A 425 -3.78 11.12 8.47
C MET A 425 -3.68 11.13 6.93
N PHE A 426 -4.41 12.04 6.28
CA PHE A 426 -4.50 12.10 4.81
C PHE A 426 -3.19 12.48 4.09
N ASN A 427 -2.31 13.28 4.70
CA ASN A 427 -1.02 13.66 4.09
C ASN A 427 0.14 12.71 4.47
N ASP A 428 0.22 12.31 5.75
CA ASP A 428 1.42 11.69 6.33
C ASP A 428 1.32 10.15 6.50
N TYR A 429 0.12 9.55 6.55
CA TYR A 429 -0.05 8.12 6.90
C TYR A 429 -0.98 7.33 5.97
N PHE A 430 -2.03 7.93 5.42
CA PHE A 430 -2.99 7.26 4.53
C PHE A 430 -2.50 6.92 3.11
N PRO A 431 -1.55 7.65 2.47
CA PRO A 431 -1.20 7.40 1.07
C PRO A 431 -0.81 5.95 0.73
N PRO A 432 -0.03 5.20 1.55
CA PRO A 432 0.31 3.81 1.23
C PRO A 432 -0.89 2.85 1.20
N TYR A 433 -1.84 2.94 2.15
CA TYR A 433 -3.06 2.13 2.11
C TYR A 433 -3.91 2.47 0.88
N LYS A 434 -4.08 3.77 0.58
CA LYS A 434 -4.79 4.22 -0.63
C LYS A 434 -4.10 3.69 -1.88
N ALA A 435 -2.77 3.69 -1.93
CA ALA A 435 -2.00 3.19 -3.06
C ALA A 435 -2.15 1.67 -3.27
N ALA A 436 -2.37 0.88 -2.21
CA ALA A 436 -2.72 -0.54 -2.32
C ALA A 436 -4.17 -0.73 -2.83
N VAL A 437 -5.12 0.08 -2.36
CA VAL A 437 -6.51 0.09 -2.85
C VAL A 437 -6.58 0.48 -4.32
N ASP A 438 -5.88 1.54 -4.73
CA ASP A 438 -5.76 1.98 -6.13
C ASP A 438 -5.05 0.95 -7.02
N ALA A 439 -4.22 0.06 -6.43
CA ALA A 439 -3.61 -1.09 -7.10
C ALA A 439 -4.51 -2.33 -7.19
N GLY A 440 -5.73 -2.28 -6.64
CA GLY A 440 -6.70 -3.37 -6.68
C GLY A 440 -6.41 -4.51 -5.69
N VAL A 441 -5.81 -4.22 -4.53
CA VAL A 441 -5.62 -5.19 -3.44
C VAL A 441 -6.95 -5.90 -3.11
N GLY A 442 -6.92 -7.23 -2.96
CA GLY A 442 -8.14 -8.01 -2.74
C GLY A 442 -8.73 -7.82 -1.34
N THR A 443 -7.87 -7.60 -0.33
CA THR A 443 -8.28 -7.53 1.08
C THR A 443 -7.55 -6.41 1.85
N VAL A 444 -8.13 -6.01 2.97
CA VAL A 444 -7.59 -5.04 3.94
C VAL A 444 -7.70 -5.65 5.34
N MET A 445 -6.68 -5.50 6.18
CA MET A 445 -6.71 -5.92 7.58
C MET A 445 -6.85 -4.69 8.48
N ALA A 446 -7.86 -4.66 9.36
CA ALA A 446 -8.04 -3.60 10.35
C ALA A 446 -6.97 -3.70 11.46
N SER A 447 -6.48 -2.57 11.97
CA SER A 447 -5.44 -2.54 13.03
C SER A 447 -6.00 -2.69 14.46
N PHE A 448 -5.10 -2.95 15.41
CA PHE A 448 -5.40 -3.04 16.84
C PHE A 448 -5.73 -1.67 17.48
N ASN A 449 -5.04 -0.60 17.08
CA ASN A 449 -5.14 0.70 17.76
C ASN A 449 -6.53 1.35 17.66
N ASP A 450 -6.83 2.21 18.63
CA ASP A 450 -7.91 3.18 18.49
C ASP A 450 -7.51 4.35 17.55
N ILE A 451 -8.52 4.99 16.99
CA ILE A 451 -8.43 6.24 16.24
C ILE A 451 -9.65 7.07 16.63
N ASP A 452 -9.43 8.34 17.01
CA ASP A 452 -10.47 9.22 17.59
C ASP A 452 -11.21 8.56 18.79
N GLY A 453 -10.53 7.68 19.55
CA GLY A 453 -11.10 6.93 20.67
C GLY A 453 -11.89 5.66 20.29
N ILE A 454 -11.88 5.25 19.01
CA ILE A 454 -12.60 4.06 18.53
C ILE A 454 -11.60 3.07 17.89
N PRO A 455 -11.49 1.82 18.39
CA PRO A 455 -10.70 0.75 17.78
C PRO A 455 -10.96 0.61 16.28
N ALA A 456 -9.92 0.51 15.45
CA ALA A 456 -10.05 0.54 13.99
C ALA A 456 -11.03 -0.54 13.47
N THR A 457 -11.05 -1.73 14.08
CA THR A 457 -11.98 -2.85 13.84
C THR A 457 -13.48 -2.48 13.94
N ALA A 458 -13.85 -1.44 14.71
CA ALA A 458 -15.21 -0.90 14.81
C ALA A 458 -15.36 0.54 14.30
N ASN A 459 -14.30 1.14 13.75
CA ASN A 459 -14.33 2.53 13.29
C ASN A 459 -15.01 2.63 11.90
N LYS A 460 -16.33 2.89 11.88
CA LYS A 460 -17.11 3.03 10.63
C LYS A 460 -16.55 4.13 9.71
N TRP A 461 -16.11 5.24 10.27
CA TRP A 461 -15.54 6.34 9.48
C TRP A 461 -14.33 5.84 8.67
N LEU A 462 -13.45 5.06 9.30
CA LEU A 462 -12.30 4.45 8.66
C LEU A 462 -12.70 3.36 7.64
N LEU A 463 -13.44 2.34 8.08
CA LEU A 463 -13.70 1.10 7.33
C LEU A 463 -14.80 1.22 6.26
N THR A 464 -15.69 2.21 6.35
CA THR A 464 -16.71 2.49 5.33
C THR A 464 -16.53 3.87 4.71
N ASP A 465 -16.49 4.95 5.50
CA ASP A 465 -16.64 6.29 4.94
C ASP A 465 -15.36 6.82 4.25
N VAL A 466 -14.18 6.38 4.67
CA VAL A 466 -12.90 6.56 3.96
C VAL A 466 -12.69 5.42 2.97
N LEU A 467 -12.55 4.18 3.45
CA LEU A 467 -12.11 3.05 2.65
C LEU A 467 -13.03 2.72 1.45
N ARG A 468 -14.35 2.69 1.67
CA ARG A 468 -15.31 2.30 0.63
C ARG A 468 -15.86 3.52 -0.10
N ASN A 469 -16.35 4.52 0.61
CA ASN A 469 -17.07 5.65 0.00
C ASN A 469 -16.13 6.68 -0.66
N GLN A 470 -14.95 6.97 -0.07
CA GLN A 470 -13.96 7.86 -0.71
C GLN A 470 -12.99 7.09 -1.61
N TRP A 471 -12.52 5.90 -1.21
CA TRP A 471 -11.50 5.18 -1.96
C TRP A 471 -12.03 4.11 -2.93
N GLY A 472 -13.30 3.73 -2.86
CA GLY A 472 -13.90 2.77 -3.81
C GLY A 472 -13.49 1.31 -3.57
N PHE A 473 -13.11 0.94 -2.34
CA PHE A 473 -12.68 -0.42 -2.03
C PHE A 473 -13.82 -1.44 -2.06
N ASN A 474 -13.86 -2.23 -3.14
CA ASN A 474 -14.81 -3.32 -3.36
C ASN A 474 -14.29 -4.70 -2.86
N GLY A 475 -13.29 -4.73 -1.97
CA GLY A 475 -12.70 -5.95 -1.42
C GLY A 475 -13.25 -6.35 -0.04
N LEU A 476 -12.60 -7.35 0.55
CA LEU A 476 -12.89 -7.87 1.90
C LEU A 476 -12.11 -7.10 2.98
N VAL A 477 -12.73 -6.75 4.10
CA VAL A 477 -12.03 -6.31 5.32
C VAL A 477 -12.02 -7.44 6.36
N VAL A 478 -10.83 -7.83 6.81
CA VAL A 478 -10.59 -8.81 7.89
C VAL A 478 -10.08 -8.08 9.14
N SER A 479 -10.30 -8.63 10.33
CA SER A 479 -9.63 -8.12 11.54
C SER A 479 -8.17 -8.61 11.59
N ASP A 480 -7.32 -7.94 12.36
CA ASP A 480 -6.13 -8.61 12.89
C ASP A 480 -6.54 -9.68 13.93
N TYR A 481 -5.56 -10.46 14.39
CA TYR A 481 -5.72 -11.59 15.31
C TYR A 481 -6.52 -11.18 16.56
N THR A 482 -7.64 -11.86 16.85
CA THR A 482 -8.53 -11.57 17.99
C THR A 482 -9.03 -10.12 18.13
N GLY A 483 -8.82 -9.26 17.13
CA GLY A 483 -9.11 -7.82 17.18
C GLY A 483 -10.58 -7.46 17.42
N VAL A 484 -11.53 -8.36 17.16
CA VAL A 484 -12.95 -8.18 17.53
C VAL A 484 -13.17 -8.38 19.03
N SER A 485 -12.55 -9.39 19.65
CA SER A 485 -12.64 -9.63 21.11
C SER A 485 -11.82 -8.61 21.92
N GLU A 486 -10.72 -8.09 21.38
CA GLU A 486 -9.86 -7.15 22.09
C GLU A 486 -10.52 -5.78 22.31
N MET A 487 -11.54 -5.43 21.53
CA MET A 487 -12.40 -4.27 21.78
C MET A 487 -13.10 -4.30 23.16
N ILE A 488 -13.21 -5.48 23.80
CA ILE A 488 -13.65 -5.61 25.20
C ILE A 488 -12.60 -5.01 26.15
N ALA A 489 -11.31 -5.20 25.88
CA ALA A 489 -10.21 -4.63 26.66
C ALA A 489 -10.03 -3.11 26.41
N HIS A 490 -10.36 -2.62 25.21
CA HIS A 490 -10.55 -1.18 24.95
C HIS A 490 -11.79 -0.60 25.68
N GLY A 491 -12.63 -1.43 26.29
CA GLY A 491 -13.76 -0.99 27.13
C GLY A 491 -15.03 -0.59 26.38
N ILE A 492 -15.13 -0.83 25.06
CA ILE A 492 -16.26 -0.36 24.24
C ILE A 492 -17.48 -1.31 24.19
N GLY A 493 -17.44 -2.44 24.90
CA GLY A 493 -18.63 -3.29 25.10
C GLY A 493 -18.33 -4.76 25.42
N ASP A 494 -19.39 -5.57 25.52
CA ASP A 494 -19.30 -7.03 25.53
C ASP A 494 -19.08 -7.61 24.12
N LEU A 495 -18.75 -8.92 24.02
CA LEU A 495 -18.47 -9.58 22.73
C LEU A 495 -19.61 -9.46 21.72
N GLN A 496 -20.88 -9.49 22.14
CA GLN A 496 -22.02 -9.29 21.24
C GLN A 496 -22.10 -7.84 20.76
N HIS A 497 -21.88 -6.88 21.67
CA HIS A 497 -21.90 -5.47 21.36
C HIS A 497 -20.82 -5.11 20.34
N VAL A 498 -19.56 -5.49 20.59
CA VAL A 498 -18.43 -5.13 19.71
C VAL A 498 -18.47 -5.89 18.38
N SER A 499 -18.95 -7.14 18.35
CA SER A 499 -19.21 -7.87 17.09
C SER A 499 -20.29 -7.17 16.24
N ALA A 500 -21.35 -6.69 16.87
CA ALA A 500 -22.41 -5.93 16.18
C ALA A 500 -21.93 -4.54 15.70
N GLN A 501 -21.00 -3.90 16.42
CA GLN A 501 -20.36 -2.66 15.95
C GLN A 501 -19.44 -2.92 14.75
N ALA A 502 -18.54 -3.91 14.81
CA ALA A 502 -17.57 -4.18 13.74
C ALA A 502 -18.24 -4.52 12.40
N LEU A 503 -19.27 -5.37 12.40
CA LEU A 503 -20.04 -5.67 11.18
C LEU A 503 -20.65 -4.39 10.57
N LYS A 504 -21.13 -3.46 11.41
CA LYS A 504 -21.69 -2.17 10.98
C LYS A 504 -20.65 -1.13 10.59
N ALA A 505 -19.42 -1.27 11.08
CA ALA A 505 -18.29 -0.45 10.66
C ALA A 505 -17.86 -0.76 9.22
N GLY A 506 -18.07 -2.01 8.79
CA GLY A 506 -17.71 -2.52 7.47
C GLY A 506 -16.67 -3.65 7.52
N LEU A 507 -16.45 -4.26 8.69
CA LEU A 507 -15.69 -5.49 8.85
C LEU A 507 -16.48 -6.69 8.27
N ASP A 508 -15.83 -7.47 7.41
CA ASP A 508 -16.46 -8.59 6.72
C ASP A 508 -16.07 -9.97 7.29
N MET A 509 -14.87 -10.10 7.88
CA MET A 509 -14.33 -11.37 8.38
C MET A 509 -13.61 -11.20 9.73
N ASP A 510 -13.90 -12.11 10.66
CA ASP A 510 -13.45 -12.14 12.06
C ASP A 510 -12.35 -13.18 12.24
N MET A 511 -11.15 -12.74 12.64
CA MET A 511 -9.98 -13.60 12.86
C MET A 511 -9.93 -14.10 14.30
N VAL A 512 -10.07 -15.41 14.48
CA VAL A 512 -9.91 -16.20 15.71
C VAL A 512 -10.90 -15.91 16.86
N SER A 513 -11.45 -14.70 17.00
CA SER A 513 -12.31 -14.36 18.16
C SER A 513 -13.61 -15.16 18.23
N GLU A 514 -14.11 -15.59 17.07
CA GLU A 514 -15.44 -16.20 16.87
C GLU A 514 -16.61 -15.36 17.42
N GLY A 515 -16.40 -14.06 17.68
CA GLY A 515 -17.45 -13.12 18.07
C GLY A 515 -18.54 -13.01 17.01
N PHE A 516 -18.17 -13.02 15.72
CA PHE A 516 -19.12 -13.07 14.62
C PHE A 516 -19.92 -14.38 14.63
N LEU A 517 -19.23 -15.52 14.73
CA LEU A 517 -19.86 -16.85 14.70
C LEU A 517 -20.83 -17.06 15.87
N THR A 518 -20.42 -16.66 17.08
CA THR A 518 -21.17 -16.95 18.31
C THR A 518 -22.27 -15.94 18.60
N THR A 519 -22.15 -14.68 18.15
CA THR A 519 -23.06 -13.60 18.60
C THR A 519 -24.00 -13.05 17.53
N LEU A 520 -23.64 -13.07 16.23
CA LEU A 520 -24.45 -12.39 15.20
C LEU A 520 -25.85 -12.98 15.05
N GLY A 521 -26.02 -14.29 15.23
CA GLY A 521 -27.33 -14.95 15.21
C GLY A 521 -28.25 -14.50 16.38
N VAL A 522 -27.67 -14.07 17.51
CA VAL A 522 -28.40 -13.48 18.65
C VAL A 522 -28.66 -11.99 18.40
N SER A 523 -27.69 -11.29 17.80
CA SER A 523 -27.81 -9.88 17.42
C SER A 523 -28.90 -9.66 16.37
N LEU A 524 -29.05 -10.56 15.41
CA LEU A 524 -30.14 -10.52 14.42
C LEU A 524 -31.51 -10.69 15.08
N LYS A 525 -31.66 -11.71 15.95
CA LYS A 525 -32.91 -11.98 16.69
C LYS A 525 -33.31 -10.85 17.64
N SER A 526 -32.36 -10.02 18.07
CA SER A 526 -32.58 -8.85 18.93
C SER A 526 -32.57 -7.51 18.19
N GLY A 527 -32.52 -7.51 16.85
CA GLY A 527 -32.52 -6.29 16.03
C GLY A 527 -31.24 -5.43 16.16
N LYS A 528 -30.20 -5.93 16.84
CA LYS A 528 -28.89 -5.27 16.93
C LYS A 528 -28.17 -5.23 15.57
N VAL A 529 -28.41 -6.23 14.70
CA VAL A 529 -27.98 -6.26 13.29
C VAL A 529 -29.11 -6.77 12.39
N THR A 530 -28.95 -6.64 11.07
CA THR A 530 -29.90 -7.04 10.03
C THR A 530 -29.35 -8.19 9.18
N GLU A 531 -30.24 -8.93 8.50
CA GLU A 531 -29.81 -9.93 7.52
C GLU A 531 -29.06 -9.29 6.34
N ALA A 532 -29.36 -8.05 5.98
CA ALA A 532 -28.69 -7.33 4.90
C ALA A 532 -27.20 -7.10 5.21
N GLU A 533 -26.87 -6.63 6.41
CA GLU A 533 -25.48 -6.44 6.86
C GLU A 533 -24.70 -7.77 6.86
N ILE A 534 -25.29 -8.85 7.37
CA ILE A 534 -24.67 -10.20 7.38
C ILE A 534 -24.50 -10.75 5.94
N THR A 535 -25.51 -10.58 5.09
CA THR A 535 -25.49 -11.06 3.69
C THR A 535 -24.45 -10.31 2.86
N GLU A 536 -24.22 -9.04 3.15
CA GLU A 536 -23.25 -8.19 2.44
C GLU A 536 -21.79 -8.46 2.85
N ALA A 537 -21.52 -8.70 4.13
CA ALA A 537 -20.22 -9.23 4.57
C ALA A 537 -19.94 -10.60 3.91
N CYS A 538 -20.95 -11.49 3.92
CA CYS A 538 -20.85 -12.81 3.30
C CYS A 538 -20.60 -12.73 1.79
N ARG A 539 -21.26 -11.78 1.08
CA ARG A 539 -21.05 -11.53 -0.34
C ARG A 539 -19.57 -11.34 -0.66
N ARG A 540 -18.88 -10.46 0.07
CA ARG A 540 -17.49 -10.10 -0.19
C ARG A 540 -16.54 -11.29 -0.02
N VAL A 541 -16.79 -12.14 0.98
CA VAL A 541 -16.05 -13.42 1.16
C VAL A 541 -16.22 -14.32 -0.06
N LEU A 542 -17.46 -14.51 -0.52
CA LEU A 542 -17.75 -15.36 -1.68
C LEU A 542 -17.20 -14.76 -2.99
N GLU A 543 -17.24 -13.43 -3.15
CA GLU A 543 -16.67 -12.73 -4.31
C GLU A 543 -15.14 -12.86 -4.36
N MET A 544 -14.43 -12.83 -3.22
CA MET A 544 -12.99 -13.13 -3.20
C MET A 544 -12.69 -14.60 -3.55
N LYS A 545 -13.50 -15.55 -3.05
CA LYS A 545 -13.41 -16.98 -3.45
C LYS A 545 -13.64 -17.18 -4.95
N TYR A 546 -14.51 -16.38 -5.56
CA TYR A 546 -14.74 -16.38 -7.01
C TYR A 546 -13.58 -15.74 -7.78
N ARG A 547 -13.00 -14.63 -7.29
CA ARG A 547 -11.83 -13.97 -7.91
C ARG A 547 -10.57 -14.85 -7.86
N LEU A 548 -10.42 -15.69 -6.84
CA LEU A 548 -9.40 -16.76 -6.78
C LEU A 548 -9.73 -17.98 -7.66
N GLY A 549 -10.96 -18.04 -8.20
CA GLY A 549 -11.47 -19.14 -9.02
C GLY A 549 -11.66 -20.46 -8.27
N LEU A 550 -11.89 -20.42 -6.95
CA LEU A 550 -12.04 -21.61 -6.10
C LEU A 550 -13.37 -22.34 -6.31
N PHE A 551 -14.38 -21.69 -6.90
CA PHE A 551 -15.64 -22.35 -7.27
C PHE A 551 -15.55 -23.15 -8.57
N GLN A 552 -14.55 -22.84 -9.41
CA GLN A 552 -14.24 -23.52 -10.66
C GLN A 552 -13.30 -24.70 -10.39
N ASP A 553 -12.29 -24.50 -9.55
CA ASP A 553 -11.45 -25.56 -9.00
C ASP A 553 -11.08 -25.26 -7.53
N PRO A 554 -11.67 -25.96 -6.54
CA PRO A 554 -11.37 -25.76 -5.13
C PRO A 554 -9.99 -26.28 -4.74
N TYR A 555 -9.36 -27.11 -5.58
CA TYR A 555 -8.05 -27.73 -5.36
C TYR A 555 -6.93 -27.10 -6.20
N LYS A 556 -7.19 -25.95 -6.84
CA LYS A 556 -6.27 -25.23 -7.75
C LYS A 556 -4.83 -25.07 -7.24
N TYR A 557 -4.66 -24.91 -5.94
CA TYR A 557 -3.39 -24.66 -5.26
C TYR A 557 -2.76 -25.94 -4.67
N CYS A 558 -3.44 -27.08 -4.77
CA CYS A 558 -3.08 -28.33 -4.12
C CYS A 558 -2.28 -29.27 -5.04
N ASP A 559 -1.11 -28.82 -5.52
CA ASP A 559 -0.22 -29.61 -6.39
C ASP A 559 1.13 -29.93 -5.71
N PRO A 560 1.33 -31.18 -5.24
CA PRO A 560 2.61 -31.64 -4.67
C PRO A 560 3.81 -31.57 -5.62
N ASN A 561 3.62 -31.59 -6.95
CA ASN A 561 4.73 -31.42 -7.89
C ASN A 561 5.23 -29.98 -7.88
N ARG A 562 4.33 -28.98 -7.83
CA ARG A 562 4.72 -27.56 -7.72
C ARG A 562 5.49 -27.32 -6.42
N ALA A 563 4.99 -27.83 -5.29
CA ALA A 563 5.69 -27.71 -4.01
C ALA A 563 7.12 -28.28 -4.06
N LYS A 564 7.34 -29.33 -4.87
CA LYS A 564 8.65 -29.97 -5.06
C LYS A 564 9.58 -29.25 -6.05
N THR A 565 9.07 -28.44 -6.98
CA THR A 565 9.86 -27.88 -8.09
C THR A 565 9.94 -26.35 -8.14
N GLU A 566 8.99 -25.63 -7.54
CA GLU A 566 8.94 -24.16 -7.55
C GLU A 566 9.48 -23.52 -6.27
N ILE A 567 9.63 -24.30 -5.19
CA ILE A 567 10.00 -23.82 -3.84
C ILE A 567 11.50 -23.93 -3.59
N PHE A 568 12.09 -22.89 -2.99
CA PHE A 568 13.49 -22.78 -2.58
C PHE A 568 14.52 -23.06 -3.70
N THR A 569 14.14 -22.77 -4.94
CA THR A 569 14.97 -23.06 -6.12
C THR A 569 16.27 -22.22 -6.12
N HIS A 570 17.28 -22.67 -6.87
CA HIS A 570 18.50 -21.89 -7.09
C HIS A 570 18.21 -20.49 -7.63
N THR A 571 17.20 -20.32 -8.49
CA THR A 571 16.80 -19.01 -9.05
C THR A 571 16.20 -18.11 -7.97
N ASN A 572 15.31 -18.64 -7.12
CA ASN A 572 14.67 -17.90 -6.04
C ASN A 572 15.75 -17.42 -5.04
N ARG A 573 16.66 -18.31 -4.67
CA ARG A 573 17.79 -18.02 -3.78
C ARG A 573 18.77 -17.00 -4.39
N ALA A 574 19.08 -17.10 -5.69
CA ALA A 574 19.89 -16.10 -6.37
C ALA A 574 19.25 -14.69 -6.33
N LEU A 575 17.92 -14.59 -6.47
CA LEU A 575 17.18 -13.34 -6.27
C LEU A 575 17.28 -12.84 -4.82
N ALA A 576 17.19 -13.73 -3.83
CA ALA A 576 17.33 -13.35 -2.42
C ALA A 576 18.73 -12.80 -2.08
N ARG A 577 19.79 -13.42 -2.62
CA ARG A 577 21.18 -12.92 -2.48
C ARG A 577 21.34 -11.54 -3.12
N ALA A 578 20.81 -11.34 -4.32
CA ALA A 578 20.82 -10.05 -5.00
C ALA A 578 20.00 -8.98 -4.26
N ALA A 579 18.86 -9.36 -3.68
CA ALA A 579 18.03 -8.48 -2.85
C ALA A 579 18.78 -8.04 -1.59
N ALA A 580 19.38 -8.96 -0.84
CA ALA A 580 20.19 -8.66 0.34
C ALA A 580 21.36 -7.72 0.03
N ALA A 581 22.08 -7.98 -1.07
CA ALA A 581 23.19 -7.14 -1.50
C ALA A 581 22.75 -5.70 -1.82
N ARG A 582 21.67 -5.53 -2.61
CA ARG A 582 21.19 -4.20 -3.08
C ARG A 582 20.33 -3.46 -2.04
N SER A 583 19.95 -4.12 -0.94
CA SER A 583 19.22 -3.55 0.21
C SER A 583 20.14 -3.10 1.35
N SER A 584 21.36 -3.63 1.41
CA SER A 584 22.34 -3.27 2.45
C SER A 584 22.84 -1.83 2.27
N VAL A 585 22.95 -1.09 3.37
CA VAL A 585 23.29 0.34 3.39
C VAL A 585 24.66 0.53 4.02
N LEU A 586 25.62 1.03 3.24
CA LEU A 586 26.92 1.44 3.76
C LEU A 586 26.76 2.80 4.45
N LEU A 587 26.82 2.81 5.78
CA LEU A 587 26.65 4.02 6.59
C LEU A 587 27.97 4.78 6.77
N LYS A 588 29.12 4.07 6.78
CA LYS A 588 30.45 4.64 6.99
C LYS A 588 31.51 3.80 6.29
N ASN A 589 32.54 4.43 5.73
CA ASN A 589 33.72 3.74 5.17
C ASN A 589 34.98 4.61 5.24
N ASN A 590 35.43 4.94 6.44
CA ASN A 590 36.63 5.76 6.63
C ASN A 590 37.87 5.03 6.08
N ARG A 591 38.79 5.78 5.47
CA ARG A 591 40.04 5.27 4.88
C ARG A 591 39.85 4.20 3.78
N SER A 592 38.62 4.02 3.27
CA SER A 592 38.26 2.97 2.32
C SER A 592 38.66 1.56 2.78
N VAL A 593 38.36 1.24 4.05
CA VAL A 593 38.61 -0.11 4.62
C VAL A 593 37.79 -1.17 3.90
N LEU A 594 36.57 -0.84 3.44
CA LEU A 594 35.80 -1.68 2.53
C LEU A 594 35.96 -1.23 1.06
N PRO A 595 36.01 -2.16 0.09
CA PRO A 595 35.99 -3.61 0.26
C PRO A 595 37.32 -4.21 0.76
N LEU A 596 37.22 -5.32 1.50
CA LEU A 596 38.34 -6.12 2.01
C LEU A 596 39.05 -6.88 0.89
N ALA A 597 40.36 -7.09 1.04
CA ALA A 597 41.11 -7.98 0.15
C ALA A 597 41.01 -9.46 0.60
N LYS A 598 40.88 -10.40 -0.34
CA LYS A 598 40.86 -11.86 -0.13
C LYS A 598 42.26 -12.45 0.19
N LYS A 599 43.02 -11.80 1.08
CA LYS A 599 44.38 -12.14 1.53
C LYS A 599 44.63 -11.68 2.98
N GLY A 600 45.70 -12.18 3.60
CA GLY A 600 46.11 -11.79 4.96
C GLY A 600 45.34 -12.56 6.02
N ARG A 601 44.98 -11.91 7.13
CA ARG A 601 44.20 -12.49 8.22
C ARG A 601 43.01 -11.60 8.62
N ILE A 602 41.87 -12.22 8.83
CA ILE A 602 40.61 -11.55 9.18
C ILE A 602 40.12 -12.13 10.51
N ALA A 603 39.84 -11.27 11.50
CA ALA A 603 39.18 -11.68 12.73
C ALA A 603 37.67 -11.39 12.64
N LEU A 604 36.84 -12.43 12.52
CA LEU A 604 35.40 -12.32 12.64
C LEU A 604 34.99 -12.47 14.11
N VAL A 605 34.31 -11.48 14.66
CA VAL A 605 34.01 -11.37 16.09
C VAL A 605 32.57 -10.90 16.31
N GLY A 606 31.92 -11.35 17.37
CA GLY A 606 30.63 -10.84 17.83
C GLY A 606 29.54 -11.92 17.94
N PRO A 607 28.46 -11.67 18.71
CA PRO A 607 27.45 -12.70 19.00
C PRO A 607 26.75 -13.23 17.73
N LEU A 608 26.62 -12.41 16.69
CA LEU A 608 25.92 -12.79 15.44
C LEU A 608 26.85 -13.41 14.39
N ALA A 609 28.17 -13.44 14.61
CA ALA A 609 29.16 -13.92 13.66
C ALA A 609 28.94 -15.36 13.18
N ASN A 610 28.42 -16.25 14.04
CA ASN A 610 28.10 -17.63 13.71
C ASN A 610 26.60 -17.97 13.86
N SER A 611 25.73 -16.98 13.97
CA SER A 611 24.27 -17.22 14.01
C SER A 611 23.74 -17.58 12.61
N ARG A 612 22.70 -18.42 12.55
CA ARG A 612 22.09 -18.92 11.29
C ARG A 612 20.61 -18.55 11.22
N GLU A 613 19.86 -18.96 12.24
CA GLU A 613 18.41 -18.85 12.33
C GLU A 613 17.94 -17.40 12.53
N ASN A 614 18.82 -16.50 12.99
CA ASN A 614 18.52 -15.08 13.09
C ASN A 614 18.68 -14.32 11.77
N LEU A 615 19.41 -14.87 10.79
CA LEU A 615 19.72 -14.15 9.54
C LEU A 615 18.48 -13.90 8.67
N VAL A 616 17.43 -14.71 8.85
CA VAL A 616 16.13 -14.52 8.17
C VAL A 616 15.33 -13.33 8.71
N GLY A 617 15.63 -12.83 9.92
CA GLY A 617 14.83 -11.79 10.58
C GLY A 617 13.54 -12.29 11.20
N THR A 618 12.80 -11.37 11.85
CA THR A 618 11.44 -11.63 12.36
C THR A 618 10.46 -11.90 11.20
N TRP A 619 9.23 -12.33 11.48
CA TRP A 619 8.16 -12.62 10.50
C TRP A 619 8.45 -13.67 9.40
N ALA A 620 9.63 -14.29 9.42
CA ALA A 620 9.98 -15.47 8.63
C ALA A 620 9.32 -16.77 9.19
N VAL A 621 7.99 -16.76 9.37
CA VAL A 621 7.21 -17.87 9.98
C VAL A 621 7.28 -19.17 9.17
N SER A 622 7.47 -19.06 7.86
CA SER A 622 7.49 -20.17 6.90
C SER A 622 8.91 -20.66 6.56
N ALA A 623 9.97 -20.05 7.08
CA ALA A 623 11.36 -20.42 6.76
C ALA A 623 11.69 -21.90 7.06
N ASP A 624 12.70 -22.44 6.39
CA ASP A 624 13.18 -23.81 6.64
C ASP A 624 14.23 -23.86 7.75
N TYR A 625 13.76 -24.06 8.99
CA TYR A 625 14.63 -24.27 10.16
C TYR A 625 15.20 -25.71 10.27
N ALA A 626 14.84 -26.63 9.36
CA ALA A 626 15.53 -27.92 9.22
C ALA A 626 16.78 -27.78 8.34
N HIS A 627 16.77 -26.84 7.39
CA HIS A 627 17.92 -26.44 6.57
C HIS A 627 18.27 -24.95 6.74
N PRO A 628 18.58 -24.49 7.97
CA PRO A 628 18.73 -23.05 8.25
C PRO A 628 19.90 -22.43 7.49
N PRO A 629 19.91 -21.09 7.27
CA PRO A 629 20.92 -20.39 6.47
C PRO A 629 22.36 -20.72 6.85
N VAL A 630 23.31 -20.56 5.94
CA VAL A 630 24.73 -20.59 6.30
C VAL A 630 25.06 -19.37 7.16
N SER A 631 25.90 -19.52 8.19
CA SER A 631 26.29 -18.41 9.05
C SER A 631 27.26 -17.46 8.33
N LEU A 632 27.42 -16.24 8.86
CA LEU A 632 28.42 -15.29 8.34
C LEU A 632 29.84 -15.86 8.41
N TYR A 633 30.17 -16.61 9.47
CA TYR A 633 31.43 -17.37 9.56
C TYR A 633 31.60 -18.36 8.41
N THR A 634 30.61 -19.22 8.13
CA THR A 634 30.69 -20.19 7.03
C THR A 634 30.79 -19.52 5.66
N ALA A 635 30.00 -18.46 5.42
CA ALA A 635 30.06 -17.72 4.15
C ALA A 635 31.42 -17.03 3.95
N LEU A 636 31.97 -16.39 4.98
CA LEU A 636 33.29 -15.77 4.92
C LEU A 636 34.41 -16.82 4.78
N GLN A 637 34.31 -17.97 5.45
CA GLN A 637 35.26 -19.07 5.27
C GLN A 637 35.29 -19.57 3.83
N SER A 638 34.14 -19.60 3.14
CA SER A 638 34.05 -19.93 1.71
C SER A 638 34.54 -18.82 0.78
N ALA A 639 34.32 -17.54 1.11
CA ALA A 639 34.61 -16.40 0.24
C ALA A 639 36.01 -15.76 0.43
N ALA A 640 36.69 -16.03 1.57
CA ALA A 640 37.96 -15.42 1.95
C ALA A 640 39.15 -15.74 1.03
N GLY A 641 39.05 -16.80 0.21
CA GLY A 641 40.07 -17.17 -0.77
C GLY A 641 41.40 -17.58 -0.10
N SER A 642 42.37 -16.66 -0.08
CA SER A 642 43.68 -16.88 0.55
C SER A 642 43.82 -16.27 1.95
N ALA A 643 42.80 -15.55 2.46
CA ALA A 643 42.84 -14.99 3.80
C ALA A 643 42.55 -16.05 4.88
N GLY A 644 43.36 -16.05 5.93
CA GLY A 644 43.08 -16.85 7.13
C GLY A 644 41.98 -16.22 7.97
N LEU A 645 40.93 -16.98 8.27
CA LEU A 645 39.82 -16.54 9.12
C LEU A 645 40.06 -16.98 10.57
N LEU A 646 40.05 -16.03 11.49
CA LEU A 646 40.01 -16.23 12.94
C LEU A 646 38.59 -15.93 13.44
N TYR A 647 38.13 -16.67 14.44
CA TYR A 647 36.80 -16.51 15.04
C TYR A 647 36.89 -16.40 16.57
N ALA A 648 36.07 -15.52 17.14
CA ALA A 648 35.81 -15.43 18.58
C ALA A 648 34.40 -14.89 18.82
N LYS A 649 33.69 -15.39 19.85
CA LYS A 649 32.33 -14.88 20.11
C LYS A 649 32.34 -13.44 20.63
N GLY A 650 33.29 -13.10 21.51
CA GLY A 650 33.50 -11.75 22.02
C GLY A 650 32.49 -11.27 23.06
N ALA A 651 31.18 -11.52 22.87
CA ALA A 651 30.12 -11.12 23.78
C ALA A 651 28.86 -12.01 23.66
N ASN A 652 27.98 -11.92 24.65
CA ASN A 652 26.57 -12.31 24.55
C ASN A 652 25.74 -11.15 23.94
N ILE A 653 24.51 -11.41 23.50
CA ILE A 653 23.60 -10.35 22.99
C ILE A 653 23.28 -9.35 24.09
N SER A 654 23.09 -9.82 25.32
CA SER A 654 22.95 -9.00 26.52
C SER A 654 23.58 -9.69 27.74
N GLU A 655 24.05 -8.92 28.73
CA GLU A 655 24.40 -9.49 30.03
C GLU A 655 23.16 -9.95 30.81
N ASP A 656 21.98 -9.35 30.58
CA ASP A 656 20.70 -9.88 31.07
C ASP A 656 20.30 -11.14 30.26
N SER A 657 20.44 -12.31 30.89
CA SER A 657 20.05 -13.60 30.32
C SER A 657 18.54 -13.78 30.18
N ALA A 658 17.72 -13.09 30.98
CA ALA A 658 16.26 -13.10 30.83
C ALA A 658 15.83 -12.22 29.64
N TYR A 659 16.54 -11.12 29.36
CA TYR A 659 16.37 -10.37 28.11
C TYR A 659 16.77 -11.22 26.91
N GLU A 660 17.96 -11.82 26.94
CA GLU A 660 18.44 -12.67 25.85
C GLU A 660 17.51 -13.84 25.56
N ALA A 661 16.93 -14.47 26.59
CA ALA A 661 15.92 -15.52 26.44
C ALA A 661 14.63 -15.02 25.78
N ARG A 662 14.10 -13.85 26.18
CA ARG A 662 12.89 -13.24 25.57
C ARG A 662 13.05 -13.00 24.07
N VAL A 663 14.27 -12.68 23.60
CA VAL A 663 14.55 -12.35 22.19
C VAL A 663 15.24 -13.50 21.42
N SER A 664 15.17 -14.73 21.97
CA SER A 664 15.72 -15.98 21.42
C SER A 664 14.62 -17.03 21.17
N ILE A 665 13.44 -16.57 20.79
CA ILE A 665 12.21 -17.35 20.64
C ILE A 665 11.96 -17.79 19.17
N PHE A 666 10.83 -18.48 18.92
CA PHE A 666 10.37 -18.87 17.57
C PHE A 666 11.43 -19.54 16.68
N GLY A 667 12.20 -20.46 17.27
CA GLY A 667 13.29 -21.21 16.61
C GLY A 667 14.62 -20.46 16.49
N LYS A 668 14.66 -19.14 16.71
CA LYS A 668 15.82 -18.27 16.46
C LYS A 668 16.73 -18.13 17.69
N LYS A 669 16.97 -19.25 18.36
CA LYS A 669 17.68 -19.29 19.64
C LYS A 669 19.13 -18.84 19.50
N MET A 670 19.56 -17.89 20.33
CA MET A 670 20.98 -17.61 20.51
C MET A 670 21.60 -18.56 21.53
N GLU A 671 22.77 -19.11 21.22
CA GLU A 671 23.59 -19.82 22.20
C GLU A 671 24.24 -18.82 23.15
N ARG A 672 23.97 -18.94 24.45
CA ARG A 672 24.62 -18.12 25.49
C ARG A 672 25.94 -18.76 25.90
N ASP A 673 26.99 -17.94 26.01
CA ASP A 673 28.27 -18.34 26.58
C ASP A 673 28.24 -18.01 28.09
N THR A 674 28.64 -18.97 28.92
CA THR A 674 28.60 -18.87 30.39
C THR A 674 29.92 -18.37 30.99
N ARG A 675 30.95 -18.16 30.16
CA ARG A 675 32.19 -17.47 30.56
C ARG A 675 31.89 -16.00 30.86
N SER A 676 32.71 -15.37 31.68
CA SER A 676 32.55 -13.93 31.97
C SER A 676 32.87 -13.07 30.75
N ALA A 677 32.23 -11.91 30.64
CA ALA A 677 32.45 -10.95 29.56
C ALA A 677 33.95 -10.61 29.36
N ALA A 678 34.71 -10.50 30.46
CA ALA A 678 36.15 -10.26 30.40
C ALA A 678 36.92 -11.38 29.65
N VAL A 679 36.55 -12.65 29.83
CA VAL A 679 37.19 -13.79 29.15
C VAL A 679 36.81 -13.83 27.66
N MET A 680 35.54 -13.58 27.33
CA MET A 680 35.10 -13.51 25.92
C MET A 680 35.75 -12.34 25.17
N ILE A 681 35.88 -11.18 25.82
CA ILE A 681 36.52 -9.99 25.23
C ILE A 681 38.03 -10.20 25.07
N ASP A 682 38.72 -10.84 26.02
CA ASP A 682 40.14 -11.18 25.91
C ASP A 682 40.42 -12.19 24.77
N GLU A 683 39.58 -13.21 24.61
CA GLU A 683 39.60 -14.12 23.46
C GLU A 683 39.46 -13.37 22.13
N ALA A 684 38.49 -12.46 22.03
CA ALA A 684 38.28 -11.62 20.86
C ALA A 684 39.44 -10.65 20.57
N VAL A 685 40.03 -10.03 21.60
CA VAL A 685 41.20 -9.15 21.48
C VAL A 685 42.43 -9.94 21.02
N LYS A 686 42.62 -11.18 21.49
CA LYS A 686 43.69 -12.08 21.03
C LYS A 686 43.52 -12.51 19.57
N ALA A 687 42.29 -12.72 19.10
CA ALA A 687 42.01 -12.95 17.68
C ALA A 687 42.30 -11.70 16.84
N ALA A 688 41.79 -10.53 17.27
CA ALA A 688 41.97 -9.25 16.58
C ALA A 688 43.46 -8.83 16.48
N ALA A 689 44.25 -9.01 17.53
CA ALA A 689 45.68 -8.69 17.54
C ALA A 689 46.46 -9.45 16.45
N GLN A 690 46.05 -10.69 16.16
CA GLN A 690 46.67 -11.57 15.15
C GLN A 690 46.18 -11.34 13.72
N ALA A 691 45.13 -10.53 13.52
CA ALA A 691 44.52 -10.23 12.22
C ALA A 691 45.01 -8.90 11.63
N ASP A 692 44.79 -8.69 10.34
CA ASP A 692 45.05 -7.41 9.65
C ASP A 692 43.82 -6.48 9.72
N VAL A 693 42.63 -7.06 9.82
CA VAL A 693 41.33 -6.37 9.92
C VAL A 693 40.37 -7.17 10.82
N VAL A 694 39.48 -6.46 11.51
CA VAL A 694 38.41 -7.03 12.33
C VAL A 694 37.06 -6.80 11.67
N ILE A 695 36.24 -7.85 11.60
CA ILE A 695 34.81 -7.79 11.24
C ILE A 695 34.02 -8.04 12.52
N ALA A 696 33.31 -7.02 13.00
CA ALA A 696 32.45 -7.09 14.18
C ALA A 696 30.99 -7.27 13.76
N ALA A 697 30.44 -8.47 13.94
CA ALA A 697 29.05 -8.83 13.66
C ALA A 697 28.17 -8.53 14.89
N LEU A 698 27.61 -7.33 14.92
CA LEU A 698 26.95 -6.74 16.10
C LEU A 698 25.51 -6.30 15.78
N GLY A 699 24.72 -6.06 16.83
CA GLY A 699 23.39 -5.48 16.73
C GLY A 699 22.34 -6.31 17.47
N GLU A 700 21.23 -6.59 16.78
CA GLU A 700 20.02 -7.19 17.33
C GLU A 700 19.89 -8.68 16.97
N THR A 701 19.11 -9.44 17.75
CA THR A 701 18.50 -10.70 17.27
C THR A 701 17.24 -10.39 16.45
N ALA A 702 16.79 -11.35 15.65
CA ALA A 702 15.59 -11.20 14.82
C ALA A 702 14.38 -10.71 15.63
N GLU A 703 14.10 -11.37 16.75
CA GLU A 703 12.94 -11.11 17.62
C GLU A 703 13.21 -10.04 18.69
N MET A 704 14.24 -9.19 18.51
CA MET A 704 14.24 -7.83 19.08
C MET A 704 13.37 -6.87 18.27
N THR A 705 12.86 -7.29 17.10
CA THR A 705 11.92 -6.58 16.22
C THR A 705 10.74 -7.46 15.84
N GLY A 706 9.78 -6.91 15.10
CA GLY A 706 8.50 -7.55 14.82
C GLY A 706 7.45 -7.21 15.88
N GLU A 707 6.38 -7.99 15.89
CA GLU A 707 5.24 -7.78 16.78
C GLU A 707 5.60 -8.01 18.26
N SER A 708 5.03 -7.18 19.14
CA SER A 708 5.28 -7.11 20.59
C SER A 708 6.71 -6.70 20.99
N SER A 709 7.67 -6.70 20.05
CA SER A 709 9.10 -6.48 20.27
C SER A 709 9.51 -5.00 20.28
N SER A 710 8.82 -4.20 21.10
CA SER A 710 9.10 -2.78 21.28
C SER A 710 10.29 -2.54 22.23
N ARG A 711 11.18 -1.60 21.88
CA ARG A 711 12.39 -1.27 22.65
C ARG A 711 12.38 0.18 23.11
N SER A 712 12.31 0.42 24.41
CA SER A 712 12.41 1.78 24.99
C SER A 712 13.80 2.42 24.86
N LEU A 713 14.85 1.59 24.76
CA LEU A 713 16.22 1.97 24.43
C LEU A 713 16.63 1.24 23.16
N ILE A 714 17.01 1.97 22.12
CA ILE A 714 17.36 1.50 20.77
C ILE A 714 18.86 1.68 20.45
N GLY A 715 19.69 1.90 21.46
CA GLY A 715 21.13 1.72 21.33
C GLY A 715 21.54 0.27 21.06
N ILE A 716 22.82 0.05 20.78
CA ILE A 716 23.44 -1.28 20.75
C ILE A 716 23.56 -1.81 22.19
N PRO A 717 23.31 -3.10 22.47
CA PRO A 717 23.51 -3.65 23.81
C PRO A 717 24.93 -3.46 24.36
N GLU A 718 25.04 -3.11 25.64
CA GLU A 718 26.31 -2.71 26.28
C GLU A 718 27.37 -3.83 26.30
N SER A 719 26.98 -5.11 26.32
CA SER A 719 27.90 -6.24 26.14
C SER A 719 28.69 -6.16 24.82
N GLN A 720 28.00 -5.71 23.76
CA GLN A 720 28.53 -5.58 22.41
C GLN A 720 29.30 -4.26 22.24
N LEU A 721 28.91 -3.19 22.92
CA LEU A 721 29.68 -1.94 22.98
C LEU A 721 30.99 -2.12 23.78
N ALA A 722 30.98 -2.85 24.89
CA ALA A 722 32.18 -3.19 25.65
C ALA A 722 33.19 -3.96 24.78
N LEU A 723 32.72 -4.95 24.03
CA LEU A 723 33.49 -5.65 23.02
C LEU A 723 34.05 -4.70 21.95
N LEU A 724 33.22 -3.85 21.34
CA LEU A 724 33.64 -2.91 20.29
C LEU A 724 34.70 -1.93 20.79
N ARG A 725 34.54 -1.37 21.99
CA ARG A 725 35.52 -0.48 22.65
C ARG A 725 36.84 -1.20 22.95
N ALA A 726 36.82 -2.51 23.23
CA ALA A 726 38.02 -3.32 23.38
C ALA A 726 38.70 -3.62 22.03
N LEU A 727 37.92 -3.97 21.00
CA LEU A 727 38.43 -4.19 19.64
C LEU A 727 39.10 -2.92 19.09
N LYS A 728 38.52 -1.74 19.29
CA LYS A 728 39.12 -0.46 18.81
C LYS A 728 40.47 -0.16 19.47
N LYS A 729 40.67 -0.54 20.74
CA LYS A 729 41.95 -0.39 21.46
C LYS A 729 43.09 -1.23 20.87
N THR A 730 42.81 -2.21 20.02
CA THR A 730 43.86 -2.97 19.31
C THR A 730 44.57 -2.17 18.21
N GLY A 731 44.03 -1.01 17.81
CA GLY A 731 44.54 -0.20 16.70
C GLY A 731 44.28 -0.77 15.30
N LYS A 732 43.71 -1.98 15.20
CA LYS A 732 43.31 -2.60 13.93
C LYS A 732 42.11 -1.87 13.32
N PRO A 733 41.95 -1.86 11.99
CA PRO A 733 40.71 -1.39 11.36
C PRO A 733 39.53 -2.26 11.78
N VAL A 734 38.43 -1.64 12.21
CA VAL A 734 37.20 -2.35 12.62
C VAL A 734 36.06 -2.05 11.65
N VAL A 735 35.62 -3.07 10.93
CA VAL A 735 34.39 -3.07 10.14
C VAL A 735 33.26 -3.57 11.02
N VAL A 736 32.20 -2.79 11.21
CA VAL A 736 30.95 -3.28 11.80
C VAL A 736 30.02 -3.79 10.70
N VAL A 737 29.60 -5.04 10.82
CA VAL A 737 28.43 -5.59 10.12
C VAL A 737 27.28 -5.49 11.12
N LEU A 738 26.35 -4.57 10.84
CA LEU A 738 25.26 -4.23 11.74
C LEU A 738 23.96 -4.94 11.32
N PHE A 739 23.48 -5.82 12.18
CA PHE A 739 22.18 -6.49 12.04
C PHE A 739 21.12 -5.77 12.89
N THR A 740 19.97 -5.47 12.30
CA THR A 740 18.87 -4.78 12.98
C THR A 740 17.57 -4.84 12.17
N GLY A 741 16.43 -4.70 12.83
CA GLY A 741 15.14 -4.47 12.16
C GLY A 741 14.62 -3.02 12.28
N ARG A 742 15.40 -2.08 12.81
CA ARG A 742 14.97 -0.71 13.11
C ARG A 742 16.11 0.31 12.92
N PRO A 743 15.81 1.62 12.89
CA PRO A 743 16.79 2.64 13.23
C PRO A 743 17.33 2.44 14.64
N LEU A 744 18.63 2.64 14.82
CA LEU A 744 19.31 2.50 16.11
C LEU A 744 20.06 3.78 16.48
N VAL A 745 20.23 4.00 17.78
CA VAL A 745 21.14 5.03 18.30
C VAL A 745 22.58 4.51 18.20
N LEU A 746 23.29 4.99 17.18
CA LEU A 746 24.66 4.56 16.85
C LEU A 746 25.75 5.56 17.26
N THR A 747 25.43 6.58 18.06
CA THR A 747 26.35 7.67 18.44
C THR A 747 27.58 7.23 19.23
N GLU A 748 27.52 6.10 19.95
CA GLU A 748 28.70 5.48 20.58
C GLU A 748 29.40 4.45 19.67
N LEU A 749 28.65 3.77 18.79
CA LEU A 749 29.23 2.79 17.85
C LEU A 749 30.03 3.48 16.74
N GLU A 750 29.53 4.60 16.22
CA GLU A 750 30.08 5.28 15.06
C GLU A 750 31.56 5.68 15.23
N PRO A 751 31.99 6.32 16.34
CA PRO A 751 33.40 6.73 16.49
C PRO A 751 34.36 5.54 16.64
N ASN A 752 33.86 4.41 17.15
CA ASN A 752 34.65 3.20 17.32
C ASN A 752 34.80 2.41 16.00
N ALA A 753 33.82 2.48 15.10
CA ALA A 753 33.88 1.81 13.79
C ALA A 753 34.72 2.60 12.76
N ASP A 754 35.50 1.89 11.93
CA ASP A 754 36.14 2.47 10.74
C ASP A 754 35.21 2.38 9.51
N ALA A 755 34.50 1.26 9.35
CA ALA A 755 33.40 1.13 8.40
C ALA A 755 32.16 0.53 9.09
N ILE A 756 30.97 0.87 8.60
CA ILE A 756 29.68 0.37 9.10
C ILE A 756 28.83 0.00 7.89
N LEU A 757 28.50 -1.29 7.76
CA LEU A 757 27.56 -1.81 6.79
C LEU A 757 26.30 -2.27 7.54
N ASN A 758 25.19 -1.56 7.37
CA ASN A 758 23.89 -2.01 7.84
C ASN A 758 23.36 -3.06 6.86
N VAL A 759 23.21 -4.29 7.33
CA VAL A 759 22.77 -5.45 6.55
C VAL A 759 21.33 -5.87 6.91
N TRP A 760 20.69 -5.11 7.80
CA TRP A 760 19.36 -5.37 8.35
C TRP A 760 19.25 -6.81 8.87
N PHE A 761 18.18 -7.52 8.51
CA PHE A 761 18.19 -8.98 8.37
C PHE A 761 17.96 -9.32 6.90
N GLY A 762 18.93 -9.96 6.26
CA GLY A 762 19.00 -10.11 4.80
C GLY A 762 18.24 -11.31 4.22
N GLY A 763 17.60 -12.14 5.04
CA GLY A 763 16.90 -13.33 4.57
C GLY A 763 17.78 -14.58 4.47
N SER A 764 17.34 -15.59 3.72
CA SER A 764 17.97 -16.91 3.69
C SER A 764 19.37 -16.92 3.04
N GLU A 765 19.67 -15.92 2.22
CA GLU A 765 20.98 -15.74 1.57
C GLU A 765 21.76 -14.51 2.09
N ALA A 766 21.43 -14.04 3.30
CA ALA A 766 22.09 -12.89 3.91
C ALA A 766 23.62 -13.05 3.98
N ALA A 767 24.11 -14.15 4.58
CA ALA A 767 25.55 -14.33 4.80
C ALA A 767 26.38 -14.39 3.49
N PRO A 768 25.96 -15.09 2.41
CA PRO A 768 26.60 -14.98 1.10
C PRO A 768 26.60 -13.55 0.53
N ALA A 769 25.49 -12.83 0.60
CA ALA A 769 25.41 -11.45 0.11
C ALA A 769 26.29 -10.49 0.92
N ILE A 770 26.38 -10.68 2.23
CA ILE A 770 27.26 -9.91 3.11
C ILE A 770 28.73 -10.19 2.76
N ALA A 771 29.10 -11.43 2.43
CA ALA A 771 30.44 -11.76 1.95
C ALA A 771 30.76 -11.08 0.61
N ASP A 772 29.82 -11.06 -0.34
CA ASP A 772 29.99 -10.36 -1.64
C ASP A 772 30.26 -8.86 -1.44
N LEU A 773 29.48 -8.21 -0.55
CA LEU A 773 29.68 -6.80 -0.21
C LEU A 773 31.02 -6.59 0.49
N LEU A 774 31.35 -7.40 1.51
CA LEU A 774 32.57 -7.24 2.30
C LEU A 774 33.84 -7.37 1.46
N PHE A 775 33.86 -8.26 0.45
CA PHE A 775 35.02 -8.43 -0.44
C PHE A 775 34.93 -7.66 -1.77
N GLY A 776 33.82 -6.95 -2.04
CA GLY A 776 33.66 -6.14 -3.24
C GLY A 776 33.28 -6.90 -4.50
N ASP A 777 32.85 -8.16 -4.39
CA ASP A 777 32.16 -8.87 -5.48
C ASP A 777 30.79 -8.22 -5.77
N ALA A 778 30.21 -7.53 -4.78
CA ALA A 778 29.10 -6.59 -4.92
C ALA A 778 29.46 -5.21 -4.32
N ASN A 779 28.83 -4.15 -4.83
CA ASN A 779 28.99 -2.77 -4.34
C ASN A 779 27.69 -2.32 -3.64
N PRO A 780 27.72 -1.84 -2.37
CA PRO A 780 26.56 -1.28 -1.69
C PRO A 780 25.86 -0.19 -2.52
N SER A 781 24.53 -0.31 -2.62
CA SER A 781 23.66 0.65 -3.31
C SER A 781 22.33 0.91 -2.61
N GLY A 782 22.20 0.49 -1.35
CA GLY A 782 21.02 0.79 -0.53
C GLY A 782 21.05 2.21 0.04
N LYS A 783 19.87 2.79 0.26
CA LYS A 783 19.66 4.10 0.92
C LYS A 783 18.59 3.98 2.00
N LEU A 784 18.80 4.59 3.16
CA LEU A 784 17.85 4.57 4.29
C LEU A 784 16.46 5.09 3.90
N THR A 785 15.41 4.38 4.33
CA THR A 785 14.00 4.81 4.20
C THR A 785 13.44 5.46 5.47
N THR A 786 14.29 5.63 6.50
CA THR A 786 13.96 6.29 7.76
C THR A 786 15.21 6.86 8.42
N SER A 787 15.04 7.94 9.18
CA SER A 787 16.07 8.74 9.83
C SER A 787 16.60 8.05 11.10
N PHE A 788 17.93 7.93 11.23
CA PHE A 788 18.56 7.34 12.41
C PHE A 788 18.82 8.41 13.49
N PRO A 789 18.22 8.30 14.69
CA PRO A 789 18.37 9.31 15.74
C PRO A 789 19.76 9.29 16.40
N ARG A 790 20.09 10.39 17.08
CA ARG A 790 21.29 10.54 17.93
C ARG A 790 21.07 10.07 19.36
N ASN A 791 19.84 10.13 19.84
CA ASN A 791 19.34 9.58 21.10
C ASN A 791 17.82 9.41 21.02
N GLU A 792 17.24 8.68 21.98
CA GLU A 792 15.81 8.42 22.08
C GLU A 792 14.97 9.70 22.34
N GLY A 793 15.59 10.76 22.87
CA GLY A 793 14.95 12.05 23.15
C GLY A 793 14.63 12.90 21.91
N GLN A 794 15.22 12.56 20.75
CA GLN A 794 14.83 13.14 19.45
C GLN A 794 13.53 12.55 18.88
N ILE A 795 13.03 11.43 19.40
CA ILE A 795 11.92 10.70 18.77
C ILE A 795 10.57 11.41 19.04
N PRO A 796 9.73 11.70 18.02
CA PRO A 796 9.90 11.35 16.60
C PRO A 796 10.72 12.38 15.80
N ILE A 797 11.78 11.89 15.13
CA ILE A 797 12.61 12.65 14.18
C ILE A 797 12.45 12.05 12.78
N TYR A 798 12.15 12.89 11.79
CA TYR A 798 11.84 12.49 10.41
C TYR A 798 12.10 13.65 9.45
N TYR A 799 12.46 13.35 8.20
CA TYR A 799 12.94 14.38 7.25
C TYR A 799 11.82 15.34 6.78
N ALA A 800 10.59 14.83 6.62
CA ALA A 800 9.42 15.59 6.15
C ALA A 800 8.79 16.48 7.24
N HIS A 801 9.61 17.08 8.09
CA HIS A 801 9.14 17.95 9.18
C HIS A 801 8.80 19.37 8.69
N ARG A 802 7.98 20.07 9.47
CA ARG A 802 7.61 21.48 9.23
C ARG A 802 8.72 22.41 9.73
N ASN A 803 8.81 23.62 9.17
CA ASN A 803 9.83 24.63 9.51
C ASN A 803 9.77 25.14 10.96
N THR A 804 8.61 25.05 11.62
CA THR A 804 8.24 25.81 12.83
C THR A 804 8.22 27.34 12.61
N GLY A 805 7.76 28.09 13.62
CA GLY A 805 7.87 29.56 13.64
C GLY A 805 9.23 30.09 14.13
N ARG A 806 10.15 29.23 14.57
CA ARG A 806 11.50 29.60 15.07
C ARG A 806 12.55 28.55 14.68
N PRO A 807 12.83 28.35 13.38
CA PRO A 807 13.86 27.40 12.94
C PRO A 807 15.22 27.74 13.53
N LEU A 808 16.07 26.73 13.67
CA LEU A 808 17.50 26.90 13.93
C LEU A 808 18.21 27.33 12.63
N GLU A 809 19.14 28.27 12.71
CA GLU A 809 19.87 28.83 11.58
C GLU A 809 21.37 28.51 11.72
N GLY A 810 21.88 27.55 10.93
CA GLY A 810 23.25 27.06 11.04
C GLY A 810 23.41 25.97 12.10
N GLU A 811 24.64 25.82 12.62
CA GLU A 811 25.01 24.77 13.58
C GLU A 811 25.10 25.28 15.02
N GLY A 812 25.02 24.35 15.98
CA GLY A 812 25.14 24.64 17.42
C GLY A 812 23.84 25.09 18.08
N PHE A 813 23.89 25.27 19.40
CA PHE A 813 22.75 25.71 20.19
C PHE A 813 22.48 27.22 20.06
N GLN A 814 21.22 27.60 19.88
CA GLN A 814 20.76 28.98 19.93
C GLN A 814 19.57 29.12 20.89
N LYS A 815 19.67 30.02 21.87
CA LYS A 815 18.57 30.29 22.80
C LYS A 815 17.37 30.86 22.02
N PHE A 816 16.16 30.45 22.42
CA PHE A 816 14.88 30.84 21.83
C PHE A 816 14.59 30.35 20.40
N ARG A 817 15.48 29.59 19.75
CA ARG A 817 15.18 28.76 18.57
C ARG A 817 14.58 27.41 18.99
N SER A 818 13.99 26.71 18.03
CA SER A 818 13.47 25.34 18.20
C SER A 818 14.63 24.33 18.20
N ASN A 819 15.36 24.23 19.31
CA ASN A 819 16.45 23.25 19.52
C ASN A 819 16.55 22.77 20.97
N TYR A 820 17.15 21.59 21.16
CA TYR A 820 17.52 21.03 22.47
C TYR A 820 18.77 21.72 23.06
N LEU A 821 19.09 21.42 24.32
CA LEU A 821 20.26 21.99 25.04
C LEU A 821 21.54 21.16 24.88
N ASP A 822 21.39 19.89 24.52
CA ASP A 822 22.33 18.79 24.72
C ASP A 822 22.55 17.94 23.45
N VAL A 823 21.66 18.05 22.46
CA VAL A 823 21.77 17.38 21.17
C VAL A 823 21.41 18.32 20.01
N SER A 824 22.02 18.10 18.84
CA SER A 824 21.60 18.76 17.59
C SER A 824 20.19 18.32 17.18
N ASN A 825 19.51 19.15 16.39
CA ASN A 825 18.25 18.76 15.75
C ASN A 825 18.45 17.71 14.64
N GLU A 826 19.67 17.60 14.12
CA GLU A 826 19.98 16.70 13.01
C GLU A 826 19.93 15.23 13.44
N PRO A 827 19.45 14.30 12.59
CA PRO A 827 19.67 12.87 12.81
C PRO A 827 21.16 12.54 12.71
N LEU A 828 21.56 11.32 13.08
CA LEU A 828 22.89 10.80 12.79
C LEU A 828 23.04 10.49 11.30
N TYR A 829 22.05 9.82 10.72
CA TYR A 829 21.91 9.59 9.27
C TYR A 829 20.50 9.96 8.82
N PRO A 830 20.32 10.85 7.83
CA PRO A 830 18.99 11.30 7.39
C PRO A 830 18.32 10.29 6.44
N PHE A 831 17.00 10.47 6.23
CA PHE A 831 16.29 9.80 5.14
C PHE A 831 17.01 9.93 3.80
N GLY A 832 17.04 8.85 3.03
CA GLY A 832 17.70 8.78 1.73
C GLY A 832 19.21 8.59 1.77
N TYR A 833 19.84 8.53 2.95
CA TYR A 833 21.29 8.40 3.09
C TYR A 833 21.81 6.99 2.81
N GLY A 834 22.96 6.90 2.15
CA GLY A 834 23.70 5.66 1.95
C GLY A 834 24.90 5.89 1.02
N LEU A 835 26.04 5.32 1.41
CA LEU A 835 27.30 5.39 0.68
C LEU A 835 27.45 4.21 -0.31
N SER A 836 28.47 4.29 -1.15
CA SER A 836 28.89 3.24 -2.08
C SER A 836 30.42 3.07 -2.01
N TYR A 837 30.98 2.04 -2.65
CA TYR A 837 32.42 1.95 -2.94
C TYR A 837 32.85 2.88 -4.08
N SER A 838 31.89 3.50 -4.77
CA SER A 838 32.13 4.62 -5.68
C SER A 838 31.58 5.93 -5.12
N ASN A 839 31.98 7.05 -5.73
CA ASN A 839 31.52 8.40 -5.37
C ASN A 839 30.66 8.96 -6.49
N PHE A 840 29.62 9.72 -6.15
CA PHE A 840 28.73 10.37 -7.11
C PHE A 840 28.74 11.88 -6.89
N THR A 841 28.89 12.65 -7.96
CA THR A 841 28.75 14.11 -7.94
C THR A 841 27.54 14.55 -8.73
N TYR A 842 26.85 15.57 -8.19
CA TYR A 842 25.65 16.16 -8.77
C TYR A 842 25.97 17.55 -9.30
N GLY A 843 25.67 17.78 -10.59
CA GLY A 843 25.66 19.10 -11.20
C GLY A 843 24.57 20.00 -10.62
N GLU A 844 24.35 21.15 -11.26
CA GLU A 844 23.21 22.01 -10.93
C GLU A 844 21.89 21.45 -11.48
N VAL A 845 20.77 21.83 -10.84
CA VAL A 845 19.43 21.43 -11.27
C VAL A 845 18.94 22.38 -12.37
N GLU A 846 18.85 21.85 -13.59
CA GLU A 846 18.27 22.50 -14.75
C GLU A 846 16.74 22.36 -14.71
N LEU A 847 15.99 23.47 -14.83
CA LEU A 847 14.53 23.46 -14.93
C LEU A 847 14.09 23.89 -16.33
N SER A 848 13.10 23.21 -16.93
CA SER A 848 12.55 23.58 -18.24
C SER A 848 11.84 24.94 -18.26
N SER A 849 11.32 25.38 -17.11
CA SER A 849 10.88 26.75 -16.86
C SER A 849 11.05 27.12 -15.39
N LYS A 850 11.16 28.42 -15.11
CA LYS A 850 11.09 28.99 -13.74
C LYS A 850 9.73 29.62 -13.42
N SER A 851 8.80 29.65 -14.38
CA SER A 851 7.41 30.08 -14.21
C SER A 851 6.48 29.19 -15.04
N LEU A 852 5.45 28.64 -14.40
CA LEU A 852 4.44 27.79 -15.02
C LEU A 852 3.03 28.33 -14.74
N ARG A 853 2.07 27.94 -15.59
CA ARG A 853 0.64 28.25 -15.42
C ARG A 853 -0.21 27.01 -15.66
N GLY A 854 -1.25 26.82 -14.85
CA GLY A 854 -2.21 25.74 -14.99
C GLY A 854 -1.56 24.36 -15.01
N ASP A 855 -2.00 23.52 -15.96
CA ASP A 855 -1.57 22.13 -16.17
C ASP A 855 -0.26 21.96 -16.98
N GLN A 856 0.52 23.04 -17.15
CA GLN A 856 1.86 22.95 -17.74
C GLN A 856 2.76 21.97 -16.98
N THR A 857 3.68 21.34 -17.70
CA THR A 857 4.59 20.32 -17.16
C THR A 857 5.99 20.89 -16.92
N LEU A 858 6.51 20.71 -15.71
CA LEU A 858 7.90 21.03 -15.37
C LEU A 858 8.79 19.81 -15.59
N THR A 859 9.93 19.99 -16.26
CA THR A 859 11.01 19.01 -16.28
C THR A 859 12.17 19.53 -15.44
N ALA A 860 12.58 18.76 -14.43
CA ALA A 860 13.74 19.04 -13.60
C ALA A 860 14.83 18.01 -13.90
N THR A 861 16.01 18.46 -14.34
CA THR A 861 17.12 17.61 -14.78
C THR A 861 18.37 17.91 -13.97
N VAL A 862 19.10 16.87 -13.59
CA VAL A 862 20.45 16.98 -13.03
C VAL A 862 21.42 16.09 -13.82
N THR A 863 22.68 16.48 -13.92
CA THR A 863 23.74 15.59 -14.40
C THR A 863 24.38 14.90 -13.20
N VAL A 864 24.42 13.57 -13.20
CA VAL A 864 25.08 12.76 -12.16
C VAL A 864 26.29 12.07 -12.77
N THR A 865 27.43 12.16 -12.10
CA THR A 865 28.72 11.60 -12.55
C THR A 865 29.28 10.66 -11.50
N ASN A 866 29.69 9.45 -11.90
CA ASN A 866 30.48 8.57 -11.04
C ASN A 866 31.94 9.02 -11.06
N THR A 867 32.42 9.56 -9.94
CA THR A 867 33.80 10.03 -9.73
C THR A 867 34.65 9.07 -8.89
N GLY A 868 34.10 7.91 -8.53
CA GLY A 868 34.85 6.82 -7.89
C GLY A 868 35.59 5.93 -8.90
N LYS A 869 36.11 4.80 -8.40
CA LYS A 869 37.00 3.88 -9.15
C LYS A 869 36.32 2.60 -9.60
N VAL A 870 35.06 2.36 -9.22
CA VAL A 870 34.31 1.14 -9.51
C VAL A 870 32.97 1.45 -10.18
N VAL A 871 32.35 0.45 -10.80
CA VAL A 871 30.94 0.57 -11.18
C VAL A 871 30.11 0.67 -9.89
N GLY A 872 29.11 1.55 -9.89
CA GLY A 872 28.20 1.69 -8.75
C GLY A 872 26.81 2.10 -9.20
N GLU A 873 25.82 1.78 -8.37
CA GLU A 873 24.46 2.27 -8.52
C GLU A 873 24.20 3.43 -7.55
N GLU A 874 23.43 4.43 -7.98
CA GLU A 874 23.04 5.58 -7.17
C GLU A 874 21.53 5.80 -7.25
N VAL A 875 20.91 6.18 -6.13
CA VAL A 875 19.48 6.51 -6.06
C VAL A 875 19.34 8.03 -6.06
N VAL A 876 19.06 8.58 -7.24
CA VAL A 876 18.78 10.00 -7.45
C VAL A 876 17.38 10.30 -6.92
N GLN A 877 17.27 11.20 -5.94
CA GLN A 877 16.04 11.49 -5.21
C GLN A 877 15.55 12.92 -5.49
N LEU A 878 14.26 13.05 -5.78
CA LEU A 878 13.56 14.30 -6.09
C LEU A 878 12.65 14.68 -4.92
N TYR A 879 12.85 15.86 -4.35
CA TYR A 879 11.96 16.41 -3.33
C TYR A 879 11.32 17.73 -3.78
N LEU A 880 10.12 18.00 -3.28
CA LEU A 880 9.40 19.25 -3.43
C LEU A 880 9.33 19.97 -2.08
N ARG A 881 9.44 21.29 -2.09
CA ARG A 881 8.88 22.16 -1.05
C ARG A 881 7.85 23.09 -1.67
N ASP A 882 6.67 23.08 -1.08
CA ASP A 882 5.70 24.16 -1.17
C ASP A 882 6.09 25.23 -0.12
N VAL A 883 6.33 26.47 -0.56
CA VAL A 883 6.97 27.49 0.29
C VAL A 883 5.95 28.26 1.14
N VAL A 884 4.75 28.50 0.61
CA VAL A 884 3.67 29.25 1.26
C VAL A 884 2.32 28.67 0.80
N ALA A 885 1.55 28.13 1.74
CA ALA A 885 0.19 27.65 1.53
C ALA A 885 -0.69 27.93 2.76
N SER A 886 -2.00 27.71 2.64
CA SER A 886 -2.98 27.79 3.73
C SER A 886 -2.60 26.97 4.97
N ASN A 887 -1.99 25.80 4.75
CA ASN A 887 -1.45 24.92 5.78
C ASN A 887 0.08 24.99 5.83
N THR A 888 0.66 24.85 7.03
CA THR A 888 2.12 24.74 7.20
C THR A 888 2.65 23.46 6.56
N ARG A 889 3.38 23.60 5.44
CA ARG A 889 3.93 22.49 4.64
C ARG A 889 5.27 21.96 5.19
N PRO A 890 5.66 20.72 4.85
CA PRO A 890 7.00 20.19 5.14
C PRO A 890 8.12 20.98 4.45
N LEU A 891 9.35 20.88 4.98
CA LEU A 891 10.54 21.47 4.36
C LEU A 891 10.97 20.76 3.08
N LYS A 892 10.72 19.44 2.97
CA LYS A 892 10.90 18.61 1.79
C LYS A 892 9.87 17.46 1.85
N GLU A 893 9.26 17.12 0.71
CA GLU A 893 8.45 15.91 0.50
C GLU A 893 9.04 15.17 -0.72
N LEU A 894 9.27 13.86 -0.64
CA LEU A 894 9.70 13.04 -1.78
C LEU A 894 8.59 13.00 -2.84
N LYS A 895 8.94 13.27 -4.10
CA LYS A 895 8.01 13.20 -5.26
C LYS A 895 8.53 12.34 -6.41
N GLY A 896 9.71 11.73 -6.26
CA GLY A 896 10.26 10.83 -7.26
C GLY A 896 11.65 10.32 -6.89
N PHE A 897 12.04 9.21 -7.50
CA PHE A 897 13.41 8.70 -7.44
C PHE A 897 13.74 7.92 -8.71
N LYS A 898 15.04 7.80 -9.02
CA LYS A 898 15.56 6.95 -10.09
C LYS A 898 16.87 6.31 -9.65
N LYS A 899 16.90 4.97 -9.58
CA LYS A 899 18.14 4.21 -9.40
C LYS A 899 18.82 4.10 -10.76
N ILE A 900 20.07 4.53 -10.85
CA ILE A 900 20.92 4.48 -12.06
C ILE A 900 22.18 3.67 -11.77
N SER A 901 22.84 3.15 -12.81
CA SER A 901 24.14 2.47 -12.70
C SER A 901 25.14 3.15 -13.63
N LEU A 902 26.33 3.48 -13.11
CA LEU A 902 27.35 4.24 -13.83
C LEU A 902 28.73 3.58 -13.68
N ALA A 903 29.45 3.46 -14.80
CA ALA A 903 30.86 3.11 -14.82
C ALA A 903 31.74 4.27 -14.30
N PRO A 904 33.00 4.01 -13.88
CA PRO A 904 33.94 5.07 -13.46
C PRO A 904 34.09 6.17 -14.52
N GLY A 905 33.95 7.43 -14.11
CA GLY A 905 34.00 8.60 -15.00
C GLY A 905 32.74 8.83 -15.86
N ALA A 906 31.78 7.91 -15.88
CA ALA A 906 30.56 8.05 -16.67
C ALA A 906 29.60 9.09 -16.06
N SER A 907 28.89 9.80 -16.93
CA SER A 907 27.89 10.82 -16.55
C SER A 907 26.56 10.56 -17.24
N GLN A 908 25.45 10.79 -16.55
CA GLN A 908 24.09 10.66 -17.07
C GLN A 908 23.25 11.88 -16.69
N LYS A 909 22.46 12.41 -17.64
CA LYS A 909 21.37 13.34 -17.32
C LYS A 909 20.15 12.57 -16.81
N VAL A 910 19.70 12.90 -15.62
CA VAL A 910 18.54 12.29 -14.95
C VAL A 910 17.44 13.35 -14.85
N SER A 911 16.39 13.16 -15.63
CA SER A 911 15.23 14.08 -15.68
C SER A 911 14.03 13.51 -14.95
N PHE A 912 13.33 14.37 -14.22
CA PHE A 912 12.04 14.13 -13.60
C PHE A 912 10.98 15.02 -14.23
N THR A 913 9.75 14.53 -14.26
CA THR A 913 8.58 15.22 -14.81
C THR A 913 7.64 15.51 -13.65
N LEU A 914 7.32 16.78 -13.44
CA LEU A 914 6.42 17.28 -12.39
C LEU A 914 5.20 17.94 -13.02
N THR A 915 4.06 17.73 -12.39
CA THR A 915 2.74 18.24 -12.77
C THR A 915 2.06 18.87 -11.56
N THR A 916 0.91 19.49 -11.76
CA THR A 916 0.09 20.01 -10.66
C THR A 916 -0.43 18.93 -9.69
N GLN A 917 -0.41 17.64 -10.06
CA GLN A 917 -0.77 16.56 -9.15
C GLN A 917 0.28 16.34 -8.07
N ASP A 918 1.56 16.49 -8.41
CA ASP A 918 2.70 16.32 -7.49
C ASP A 918 2.74 17.43 -6.42
N LEU A 919 2.16 18.59 -6.75
CA LEU A 919 2.02 19.75 -5.87
C LEU A 919 0.86 19.62 -4.86
N LYS A 920 -0.07 18.67 -5.06
CA LYS A 920 -1.27 18.57 -4.23
C LYS A 920 -0.98 18.10 -2.81
N PHE A 921 -1.82 18.58 -1.89
CA PHE A 921 -1.90 18.13 -0.51
C PHE A 921 -3.35 18.21 -0.02
N TYR A 922 -3.65 17.63 1.14
CA TYR A 922 -4.92 17.82 1.83
C TYR A 922 -4.85 19.02 2.77
N ASN A 923 -5.66 20.04 2.52
CA ASN A 923 -5.76 21.21 3.39
C ASN A 923 -6.61 20.93 4.67
N ASN A 924 -6.87 21.95 5.50
CA ASN A 924 -7.64 21.77 6.74
C ASN A 924 -9.10 21.32 6.51
N GLU A 925 -9.71 21.66 5.38
CA GLU A 925 -11.05 21.18 5.00
C GLU A 925 -11.01 19.81 4.29
N LEU A 926 -9.85 19.12 4.32
CA LEU A 926 -9.57 17.86 3.62
C LEU A 926 -9.80 17.92 2.10
N LYS A 927 -9.70 19.11 1.51
CA LYS A 927 -9.71 19.29 0.05
C LYS A 927 -8.34 18.90 -0.50
N TYR A 928 -8.32 17.94 -1.43
CA TYR A 928 -7.11 17.54 -2.15
C TYR A 928 -6.87 18.44 -3.38
N ASP A 929 -6.07 19.48 -3.20
CA ASP A 929 -5.75 20.51 -4.20
C ASP A 929 -4.30 20.99 -4.00
N TRP A 930 -3.82 21.82 -4.92
CA TRP A 930 -2.54 22.53 -4.81
C TRP A 930 -2.82 24.04 -4.68
N GLU A 931 -1.83 24.85 -4.29
CA GLU A 931 -1.98 26.30 -4.17
C GLU A 931 -0.99 27.02 -5.10
N ALA A 932 -1.38 28.19 -5.61
CA ALA A 932 -0.55 28.95 -6.53
C ALA A 932 0.55 29.71 -5.77
N GLY A 933 1.78 29.69 -6.30
CA GLY A 933 2.90 30.41 -5.70
C GLY A 933 4.26 29.74 -5.91
N ALA A 934 5.13 29.90 -4.92
CA ALA A 934 6.53 29.51 -4.97
C ALA A 934 6.75 28.07 -4.49
N PHE A 935 7.42 27.28 -5.31
CA PHE A 935 7.90 25.95 -4.97
C PHE A 935 9.44 25.90 -5.07
N VAL A 936 10.07 24.96 -4.38
CA VAL A 936 11.50 24.63 -4.54
C VAL A 936 11.62 23.16 -4.90
N ILE A 937 12.29 22.90 -6.03
CA ILE A 937 12.57 21.54 -6.51
C ILE A 937 13.98 21.17 -6.05
N PHE A 938 14.13 20.09 -5.29
CA PHE A 938 15.42 19.58 -4.83
C PHE A 938 15.78 18.28 -5.53
N ILE A 939 17.05 18.11 -5.93
CA ILE A 939 17.59 16.81 -6.37
C ILE A 939 18.93 16.53 -5.68
N GLY A 940 19.15 15.27 -5.27
CA GLY A 940 20.42 14.80 -4.70
C GLY A 940 20.44 13.31 -4.39
N GLY A 941 21.46 12.87 -3.67
CA GLY A 941 21.68 11.47 -3.26
C GLY A 941 21.18 11.10 -1.87
N ASP A 942 20.62 12.08 -1.13
CA ASP A 942 19.90 11.94 0.15
C ASP A 942 19.10 13.22 0.45
N SER A 943 18.25 13.20 1.50
CA SER A 943 17.35 14.33 1.82
C SER A 943 18.05 15.57 2.35
N LYS A 944 19.26 15.45 2.91
CA LYS A 944 20.06 16.57 3.43
C LYS A 944 20.90 17.20 2.32
N SER A 945 21.62 16.40 1.52
CA SER A 945 22.52 16.90 0.48
C SER A 945 21.83 17.46 -0.77
N ALA A 946 20.56 17.13 -1.00
CA ALA A 946 19.82 17.58 -2.18
C ALA A 946 19.73 19.12 -2.31
N LYS A 947 20.27 19.65 -3.43
CA LYS A 947 20.29 21.07 -3.81
C LYS A 947 18.93 21.51 -4.35
N GLY A 948 18.47 22.71 -3.98
CA GLY A 948 17.15 23.24 -4.37
C GLY A 948 17.20 24.38 -5.38
N VAL A 949 16.25 24.41 -6.32
CA VAL A 949 16.03 25.53 -7.26
C VAL A 949 14.55 25.93 -7.23
N SER A 950 14.29 27.24 -7.10
CA SER A 950 12.93 27.79 -7.00
C SER A 950 12.23 27.91 -8.36
N VAL A 951 10.92 27.70 -8.35
CA VAL A 951 9.99 27.84 -9.48
C VAL A 951 8.69 28.49 -9.01
N GLN A 952 8.07 29.33 -9.84
CA GLN A 952 6.74 29.89 -9.59
C GLN A 952 5.70 29.11 -10.41
N TRP A 953 4.54 28.84 -9.83
CA TRP A 953 3.46 28.10 -10.49
C TRP A 953 2.11 28.74 -10.19
N GLU A 954 1.47 29.33 -11.21
CA GLU A 954 0.17 30.00 -11.13
C GLU A 954 -0.96 29.07 -11.60
N LYS A 955 -2.19 29.26 -11.12
CA LYS A 955 -3.36 28.50 -11.59
C LYS A 955 -3.86 28.94 -12.97
#